data_AF-A0A166ZW58-F1
#
_entry.id   AF-A0A166ZW58-F1
#
_cell.length_a   1.000
_cell.length_b   1.000
_cell.length_c   1.000
_cell.angle_alpha   90.00
_cell.angle_beta   90.00
_cell.angle_gamma   90.00
#
_symmetry.space_group_name_H-M   'P 1'
#
loop_
_entity.id
_entity.type
_entity.pdbx_description
1 polymer ?
#
loop_
_entity_poly.entity_id
_entity_poly.type
_entity_poly.pdbx_seq_one_letter_code
_entity_poly.pdbx_strand_id
1 'polypeptide(L)'
;MKRFTLSILASAMFLTGCNGGGVKIIKSKDKDRPPVLADFSGQWGMLGRGQIWSIDASGLTTYNYNSKSCVKGGTETEKDLQDALKYLSLSESQDTLTFASPASSRSTLSKLTSLPEHCQGGHLTTEMTYPQLFEYVWHTLNEYYAFFELRGIDWQQVYTDYKPKVTDSITQSEFIEIMDEILTEFGDGHLSLSSDDGSSADGNKIDTLLKEALLHDDENIEGALAELNHNEFRVLKHLMQDGKLRTYDNSDALFYGKISDDLGYVRIDRVSDMVADNSSDGIVPRVEHDLTNTDKIMEQVLTEFADVEAMIIDLRYNKGGYDNVSRKIAGYFTDEAYGFGTKQVSNKAHQGQSIELTVTPSETQRFTKPIYVLTGENTGSGGEVLAEALKALPQSKLVGEATNGSVSDSLNHELPGGWELSLSHQVYKNQAGDVLEKTGVTPDIYMPAYASVDHKLKTDTPIEFVIQTLGEMSTHQYDVAKLNGLLEQALKETGLPSLSVAVISDDKIVYEQAVGLADIAQNRLATVHTPYNVGSISKAVSAVAIMQQVEKGTVSLDDKLAQMNLTFDPNNPENSGEQMSLRNLVTHTSGIKDSDMILCTYYVHETGLPLVNIFGTPYCDDSAPVTQDLTTFLANDYFRQGGRYAGSGIYFGEAGGFPNQVQGYSNVGSALAVHAVEQKTGLNLANDMQAHIFAPLKMDNTHWYHTELNENNPKAIQYSIDHEGVKHAMPEYSYATFYDGDLNVSSHDLSKLLIAIANNGMYEDVRILREASVEKMLSAQSNVFNIPYQQGVFWYWDGSFFGHNGGDPGTHASMSYNKETKTGVIILANGEDFIHGKDEIDSQLNVIASSLYRYGVQYPAKNK
;
A
#
# COMPACT_ATOMS: atom_id res chain seq x y z
N MET A 1 -12.38 22.92 -4.81
CA MET A 1 -11.65 23.93 -5.62
C MET A 1 -12.48 24.25 -6.86
N LYS A 2 -12.42 25.46 -7.44
CA LYS A 2 -13.02 25.67 -8.78
C LYS A 2 -12.11 25.02 -9.82
N ARG A 3 -12.45 23.81 -10.29
CA ARG A 3 -11.70 23.19 -11.40
C ARG A 3 -11.94 23.98 -12.68
N PHE A 4 -10.89 24.09 -13.49
CA PHE A 4 -10.95 24.74 -14.79
C PHE A 4 -11.76 23.87 -15.74
N THR A 5 -12.64 24.48 -16.53
CA THR A 5 -13.02 23.88 -17.82
C THR A 5 -11.72 23.71 -18.61
N LEU A 6 -11.35 22.48 -18.98
CA LEU A 6 -10.16 22.29 -19.80
C LEU A 6 -10.33 23.06 -21.12
N SER A 7 -9.30 23.82 -21.51
CA SER A 7 -9.22 24.38 -22.86
C SER A 7 -9.03 23.26 -23.88
N ILE A 8 -9.45 23.46 -25.13
CA ILE A 8 -9.29 22.45 -26.20
C ILE A 8 -7.83 22.02 -26.34
N LEU A 9 -6.92 22.97 -26.16
CA LEU A 9 -5.48 22.73 -26.21
C LEU A 9 -5.01 21.79 -25.09
N ALA A 10 -5.66 21.79 -23.93
CA ALA A 10 -5.34 20.88 -22.83
C ALA A 10 -5.80 19.46 -23.18
N SER A 11 -7.08 19.30 -23.54
CA SER A 11 -7.67 18.02 -23.97
C SER A 11 -6.89 17.35 -25.12
N ALA A 12 -6.25 18.13 -25.99
CA ALA A 12 -5.47 17.62 -27.12
C ALA A 12 -3.97 17.39 -26.86
N MET A 13 -3.38 17.99 -25.81
CA MET A 13 -1.94 17.84 -25.57
C MET A 13 -1.56 16.51 -24.95
N PHE A 14 -2.46 15.90 -24.19
CA PHE A 14 -2.29 14.58 -23.60
C PHE A 14 -2.34 13.44 -24.64
N LEU A 15 -2.64 13.68 -25.93
CA LEU A 15 -3.03 12.64 -26.91
C LEU A 15 -1.96 12.22 -27.95
N THR A 16 -0.66 12.16 -27.70
CA THR A 16 0.34 12.33 -28.79
C THR A 16 1.63 11.49 -28.71
N GLY A 17 2.11 10.86 -29.82
CA GLY A 17 3.27 9.93 -29.89
C GLY A 17 4.39 10.32 -30.92
N CYS A 18 5.71 10.20 -30.68
CA CYS A 18 6.81 10.45 -31.67
C CYS A 18 7.62 9.19 -32.00
N ASN A 19 8.19 8.92 -33.19
CA ASN A 19 8.39 9.74 -34.41
C ASN A 19 8.43 8.85 -35.71
N GLY A 20 9.07 9.29 -36.81
CA GLY A 20 9.95 8.42 -37.62
C GLY A 20 9.40 7.52 -38.76
N GLY A 21 8.53 7.99 -39.67
CA GLY A 21 8.18 7.17 -40.86
C GLY A 21 7.47 7.88 -42.01
N GLY A 22 8.12 7.96 -43.17
CA GLY A 22 7.49 8.10 -44.50
C GLY A 22 6.99 9.49 -44.95
N VAL A 23 6.43 10.33 -44.07
CA VAL A 23 5.79 11.58 -44.49
C VAL A 23 6.74 12.78 -44.39
N LYS A 24 6.94 13.46 -45.52
CA LYS A 24 7.60 14.76 -45.57
C LYS A 24 6.61 15.85 -45.12
N ILE A 25 7.01 16.62 -44.11
CA ILE A 25 6.17 17.61 -43.45
C ILE A 25 6.63 19.02 -43.85
N ILE A 26 5.69 19.92 -44.11
CA ILE A 26 5.93 21.33 -44.43
C ILE A 26 5.29 22.26 -43.38
N LYS A 27 6.03 23.29 -42.96
CA LYS A 27 5.53 24.42 -42.15
C LYS A 27 5.19 25.59 -43.09
N SER A 28 3.95 26.07 -43.00
CA SER A 28 3.36 27.13 -43.85
C SER A 28 3.37 26.83 -45.37
N LYS A 29 2.52 27.52 -46.13
CA LYS A 29 2.61 27.54 -47.61
C LYS A 29 3.70 28.48 -48.11
N ASP A 30 4.20 29.34 -47.24
CA ASP A 30 5.16 30.40 -47.53
C ASP A 30 6.29 30.34 -46.50
N LYS A 31 7.50 30.00 -46.95
CA LYS A 31 8.66 29.74 -46.07
C LYS A 31 9.27 31.00 -45.48
N ASP A 32 8.88 32.18 -45.99
CA ASP A 32 9.48 33.46 -45.63
C ASP A 32 8.66 34.22 -44.56
N ARG A 33 7.61 33.61 -43.99
CA ARG A 33 6.80 34.17 -42.89
C ARG A 33 6.42 33.14 -41.81
N PRO A 34 6.09 33.58 -40.58
CA PRO A 34 5.49 32.72 -39.56
C PRO A 34 4.18 32.05 -40.04
N PRO A 35 3.85 30.85 -39.55
CA PRO A 35 2.55 30.21 -39.81
C PRO A 35 1.41 31.02 -39.16
N VAL A 36 0.27 31.08 -39.83
CA VAL A 36 -0.98 31.66 -39.30
C VAL A 36 -2.07 30.58 -39.26
N LEU A 37 -3.14 30.76 -38.47
CA LEU A 37 -4.17 29.72 -38.31
C LEU A 37 -4.81 29.33 -39.66
N ALA A 38 -4.98 30.30 -40.56
CA ALA A 38 -5.49 30.10 -41.92
C ALA A 38 -4.64 29.17 -42.80
N ASP A 39 -3.36 28.92 -42.47
CA ASP A 39 -2.53 27.94 -43.17
C ASP A 39 -3.00 26.49 -42.91
N PHE A 40 -3.73 26.25 -41.82
CA PHE A 40 -4.20 24.94 -41.35
C PHE A 40 -5.72 24.73 -41.51
N SER A 41 -6.44 25.65 -42.16
CA SER A 41 -7.90 25.56 -42.27
C SER A 41 -8.40 24.27 -42.92
N GLY A 42 -9.41 23.66 -42.30
CA GLY A 42 -9.97 22.38 -42.72
C GLY A 42 -10.75 21.68 -41.61
N GLN A 43 -11.35 20.56 -41.98
CA GLN A 43 -11.96 19.60 -41.05
C GLN A 43 -10.96 18.45 -40.87
N TRP A 44 -10.59 18.12 -39.64
CA TRP A 44 -9.50 17.20 -39.34
C TRP A 44 -9.93 16.19 -38.27
N GLY A 45 -10.04 14.91 -38.62
CA GLY A 45 -10.47 13.85 -37.71
C GLY A 45 -9.29 13.15 -37.02
N MET A 46 -9.39 12.95 -35.70
CA MET A 46 -8.51 12.07 -34.94
C MET A 46 -9.03 10.63 -35.01
N LEU A 47 -8.41 9.81 -35.86
CA LEU A 47 -8.85 8.43 -36.06
C LEU A 47 -8.67 7.61 -34.77
N GLY A 48 -9.72 6.87 -34.39
CA GLY A 48 -9.73 6.08 -33.15
C GLY A 48 -9.97 6.86 -31.87
N ARG A 49 -10.35 8.14 -31.93
CA ARG A 49 -10.53 8.99 -30.74
C ARG A 49 -11.84 9.75 -30.67
N GLY A 50 -12.76 9.52 -31.60
CA GLY A 50 -14.03 10.25 -31.63
C GLY A 50 -13.92 11.78 -31.68
N GLN A 51 -12.77 12.34 -32.10
CA GLN A 51 -12.52 13.78 -32.06
C GLN A 51 -12.35 14.40 -33.45
N ILE A 52 -12.89 15.59 -33.64
CA ILE A 52 -12.73 16.40 -34.88
C ILE A 52 -12.31 17.82 -34.53
N TRP A 53 -11.36 18.33 -35.29
CA TRP A 53 -10.91 19.72 -35.29
C TRP A 53 -11.40 20.45 -36.55
N SER A 54 -12.28 21.44 -36.37
CA SER A 54 -12.70 22.38 -37.40
C SER A 54 -11.91 23.67 -37.27
N ILE A 55 -10.92 23.88 -38.14
CA ILE A 55 -10.06 25.07 -38.15
C ILE A 55 -10.49 26.00 -39.28
N ASP A 56 -10.70 27.28 -38.98
CA ASP A 56 -10.86 28.35 -39.96
C ASP A 56 -10.03 29.59 -39.60
N ALA A 57 -10.30 30.75 -40.20
CA ALA A 57 -9.56 31.98 -39.93
C ALA A 57 -9.97 32.70 -38.63
N SER A 58 -11.03 32.25 -37.95
CA SER A 58 -11.52 32.81 -36.69
C SER A 58 -11.07 32.00 -35.46
N GLY A 59 -10.88 30.68 -35.63
CA GLY A 59 -10.54 29.80 -34.52
C GLY A 59 -10.54 28.30 -34.83
N LEU A 60 -10.51 27.51 -33.76
CA LEU A 60 -10.66 26.06 -33.73
C LEU A 60 -11.97 25.73 -32.99
N THR A 61 -12.82 24.91 -33.59
CA THR A 61 -13.97 24.26 -32.93
C THR A 61 -13.72 22.76 -32.83
N THR A 62 -14.03 22.15 -31.68
CA THR A 62 -13.96 20.70 -31.49
C THR A 62 -15.32 20.02 -31.57
N TYR A 63 -15.31 18.72 -31.89
CA TYR A 63 -16.47 17.84 -31.79
C TYR A 63 -16.05 16.50 -31.20
N ASN A 64 -16.85 15.99 -30.26
CA ASN A 64 -16.68 14.68 -29.62
C ASN A 64 -17.84 13.77 -30.05
N TYR A 65 -17.54 12.66 -30.74
CA TYR A 65 -18.52 11.83 -31.42
C TYR A 65 -18.26 10.33 -31.27
N ASN A 66 -19.33 9.55 -31.45
CA ASN A 66 -19.32 8.09 -31.59
C ASN A 66 -20.29 7.70 -32.72
N SER A 67 -20.55 6.41 -32.94
CA SER A 67 -21.47 5.94 -34.00
C SER A 67 -22.94 6.34 -33.86
N LYS A 68 -23.34 7.03 -32.77
CA LYS A 68 -24.74 7.43 -32.49
C LYS A 68 -24.97 8.93 -32.35
N SER A 69 -23.97 9.65 -31.86
CA SER A 69 -24.13 11.01 -31.35
C SER A 69 -22.86 11.82 -31.56
N CYS A 70 -23.03 13.14 -31.62
CA CYS A 70 -21.92 14.07 -31.75
C CYS A 70 -22.22 15.33 -30.95
N VAL A 71 -21.31 15.68 -30.05
CA VAL A 71 -21.35 16.88 -29.23
C VAL A 71 -20.39 17.89 -29.85
N LYS A 72 -20.80 19.16 -29.90
CA LYS A 72 -19.87 20.27 -30.16
C LYS A 72 -19.17 20.59 -28.84
N GLY A 73 -17.85 20.44 -28.78
CA GLY A 73 -17.03 20.84 -27.64
C GLY A 73 -16.74 22.35 -27.64
N GLY A 74 -15.61 22.73 -27.04
CA GLY A 74 -15.14 24.10 -26.96
C GLY A 74 -14.96 24.85 -28.29
N THR A 75 -14.55 26.11 -28.18
CA THR A 75 -14.09 26.91 -29.32
C THR A 75 -12.98 27.86 -28.88
N GLU A 76 -11.78 27.73 -29.44
CA GLU A 76 -10.62 28.61 -29.22
C GLU A 76 -10.53 29.66 -30.33
N THR A 77 -10.12 30.89 -30.02
CA THR A 77 -9.89 31.92 -31.05
C THR A 77 -8.49 31.82 -31.65
N GLU A 78 -8.25 32.49 -32.78
CA GLU A 78 -6.89 32.64 -33.34
C GLU A 78 -5.87 33.18 -32.30
N LYS A 79 -6.31 34.02 -31.34
CA LYS A 79 -5.45 34.56 -30.29
C LYS A 79 -4.99 33.48 -29.32
N ASP A 80 -5.90 32.58 -28.93
CA ASP A 80 -5.65 31.55 -27.92
C ASP A 80 -4.77 30.41 -28.48
N LEU A 81 -4.77 30.26 -29.81
CA LEU A 81 -4.00 29.24 -30.53
C LEU A 81 -2.57 29.66 -30.91
N GLN A 82 -2.16 30.91 -30.68
CA GLN A 82 -0.87 31.45 -31.18
C GLN A 82 0.34 30.58 -30.81
N ASP A 83 0.44 30.17 -29.55
CA ASP A 83 1.55 29.33 -29.08
C ASP A 83 1.50 27.90 -29.64
N ALA A 84 0.32 27.40 -30.00
CA ALA A 84 0.15 26.09 -30.61
C ALA A 84 0.53 26.06 -32.09
N LEU A 85 0.44 27.19 -32.82
CA LEU A 85 0.73 27.26 -34.27
C LEU A 85 2.14 26.79 -34.62
N LYS A 86 3.12 26.97 -33.73
CA LYS A 86 4.52 26.54 -33.97
C LYS A 86 4.69 25.01 -33.98
N TYR A 87 3.74 24.28 -33.39
CA TYR A 87 3.66 22.82 -33.32
C TYR A 87 2.78 22.18 -34.40
N LEU A 88 2.01 22.98 -35.14
CA LEU A 88 1.21 22.51 -36.27
C LEU A 88 2.01 22.45 -37.57
N SER A 89 1.71 21.46 -38.40
CA SER A 89 2.38 21.23 -39.68
C SER A 89 1.56 20.32 -40.60
N LEU A 90 1.76 20.39 -41.92
CA LEU A 90 0.98 19.62 -42.90
C LEU A 90 1.87 18.63 -43.67
N SER A 91 1.29 17.51 -44.13
CA SER A 91 1.88 16.68 -45.18
C SER A 91 2.06 17.47 -46.48
N GLU A 92 3.00 17.06 -47.34
CA GLU A 92 3.14 17.65 -48.70
C GLU A 92 1.82 17.60 -49.51
N SER A 93 0.99 16.57 -49.29
CA SER A 93 -0.34 16.39 -49.90
C SER A 93 -1.47 17.21 -49.24
N GLN A 94 -1.21 17.85 -48.08
CA GLN A 94 -2.20 18.63 -47.30
C GLN A 94 -3.46 17.84 -46.92
N ASP A 95 -3.30 16.52 -46.75
CA ASP A 95 -4.31 15.55 -46.30
C ASP A 95 -4.15 15.14 -44.82
N THR A 96 -3.02 15.48 -44.21
CA THR A 96 -2.67 15.12 -42.84
C THR A 96 -2.16 16.35 -42.11
N LEU A 97 -2.80 16.69 -40.99
CA LEU A 97 -2.34 17.70 -40.04
C LEU A 97 -1.57 16.99 -38.92
N THR A 98 -0.36 17.43 -38.64
CA THR A 98 0.45 16.93 -37.53
C THR A 98 0.57 18.00 -36.45
N PHE A 99 0.15 17.66 -35.23
CA PHE A 99 0.38 18.45 -34.02
C PHE A 99 1.48 17.78 -33.20
N ALA A 100 2.66 18.39 -33.11
CA ALA A 100 3.76 17.92 -32.29
C ALA A 100 3.66 18.52 -30.88
N SER A 101 2.76 17.99 -30.04
CA SER A 101 2.57 18.38 -28.64
C SER A 101 3.89 18.47 -27.88
N PRO A 102 4.15 19.58 -27.17
CA PRO A 102 5.27 19.67 -26.24
C PRO A 102 5.03 18.84 -24.97
N ALA A 103 3.79 18.45 -24.64
CA ALA A 103 3.47 17.73 -23.41
C ALA A 103 3.83 16.25 -23.51
N SER A 104 3.48 15.61 -24.63
CA SER A 104 3.72 14.19 -24.83
C SER A 104 4.52 13.94 -26.11
N SER A 105 3.91 13.84 -27.30
CA SER A 105 4.67 13.87 -28.55
C SER A 105 3.84 14.24 -29.80
N ARG A 106 3.76 13.50 -30.92
CA ARG A 106 3.01 13.96 -32.12
C ARG A 106 1.68 13.23 -32.37
N SER A 107 0.66 13.96 -32.78
CA SER A 107 -0.60 13.42 -33.28
C SER A 107 -0.81 13.75 -34.74
N THR A 108 -1.42 12.83 -35.48
CA THR A 108 -1.80 13.00 -36.88
C THR A 108 -3.32 12.98 -37.02
N LEU A 109 -3.88 14.02 -37.63
CA LEU A 109 -5.29 14.14 -37.94
C LEU A 109 -5.49 14.03 -39.46
N SER A 110 -6.46 13.23 -39.89
CA SER A 110 -6.78 13.03 -41.30
C SER A 110 -7.81 14.05 -41.78
N LYS A 111 -7.60 14.61 -42.96
CA LYS A 111 -8.51 15.59 -43.55
C LYS A 111 -9.85 14.96 -43.92
N LEU A 112 -10.92 15.56 -43.44
CA LEU A 112 -12.29 15.15 -43.74
C LEU A 112 -12.83 15.95 -44.93
N THR A 113 -13.58 15.29 -45.81
CA THR A 113 -14.33 15.94 -46.90
C THR A 113 -15.55 16.69 -46.39
N SER A 114 -16.15 16.22 -45.31
CA SER A 114 -17.28 16.81 -44.58
C SER A 114 -17.30 16.27 -43.15
N LEU A 115 -17.97 16.96 -42.23
CA LEU A 115 -18.29 16.42 -40.91
C LEU A 115 -19.15 15.13 -41.04
N PRO A 116 -19.00 14.13 -40.15
CA PRO A 116 -19.91 13.00 -40.03
C PRO A 116 -21.37 13.46 -39.89
N GLU A 117 -22.33 12.64 -40.33
CA GLU A 117 -23.76 12.98 -40.35
C GLU A 117 -24.26 13.54 -39.00
N HIS A 118 -23.95 12.86 -37.90
CA HIS A 118 -24.32 13.28 -36.54
C HIS A 118 -23.65 14.60 -36.11
N CYS A 119 -22.49 14.96 -36.68
CA CYS A 119 -21.79 16.22 -36.37
C CYS A 119 -22.22 17.40 -37.23
N GLN A 120 -23.13 17.22 -38.19
CA GLN A 120 -23.68 18.32 -38.97
C GLN A 120 -24.75 19.06 -38.14
N GLY A 121 -24.85 20.38 -38.31
CA GLY A 121 -25.50 21.28 -37.33
C GLY A 121 -26.98 21.04 -37.00
N GLY A 122 -27.68 20.16 -37.72
CA GLY A 122 -29.05 19.72 -37.38
C GLY A 122 -29.13 18.46 -36.49
N HIS A 123 -27.99 17.81 -36.21
CA HIS A 123 -27.90 16.53 -35.49
C HIS A 123 -27.02 16.58 -34.23
N LEU A 124 -26.43 17.74 -33.92
CA LEU A 124 -25.60 17.93 -32.74
C LEU A 124 -26.40 17.77 -31.45
N THR A 125 -25.86 16.97 -30.52
CA THR A 125 -26.41 16.81 -29.17
C THR A 125 -25.96 17.99 -28.31
N THR A 126 -26.94 18.77 -27.83
CA THR A 126 -26.70 20.00 -27.03
C THR A 126 -27.15 19.88 -25.57
N GLU A 127 -27.92 18.85 -25.24
CA GLU A 127 -28.37 18.46 -23.90
C GLU A 127 -28.49 16.92 -23.87
N MET A 128 -28.39 16.29 -22.69
CA MET A 128 -28.58 14.86 -22.50
C MET A 128 -29.37 14.58 -21.21
N THR A 129 -30.33 13.65 -21.24
CA THR A 129 -30.84 13.02 -20.01
C THR A 129 -29.85 11.95 -19.52
N TYR A 130 -29.90 11.52 -18.26
CA TYR A 130 -29.00 10.47 -17.76
C TYR A 130 -29.04 9.17 -18.60
N PRO A 131 -30.21 8.67 -19.06
CA PRO A 131 -30.26 7.57 -20.02
C PRO A 131 -29.52 7.82 -21.34
N GLN A 132 -29.43 9.07 -21.81
CA GLN A 132 -28.69 9.45 -23.02
C GLN A 132 -27.19 9.62 -22.76
N LEU A 133 -26.81 10.15 -21.59
CA LEU A 133 -25.43 10.25 -21.14
C LEU A 133 -24.81 8.85 -20.96
N PHE A 134 -25.53 7.92 -20.34
CA PHE A 134 -25.15 6.51 -20.24
C PHE A 134 -24.92 5.88 -21.62
N GLU A 135 -25.81 6.11 -22.60
CA GLU A 135 -25.65 5.62 -23.98
C GLU A 135 -24.43 6.23 -24.65
N TYR A 136 -24.17 7.52 -24.43
CA TYR A 136 -22.97 8.18 -24.95
C TYR A 136 -21.70 7.53 -24.39
N VAL A 137 -21.61 7.38 -23.06
CA VAL A 137 -20.46 6.75 -22.39
C VAL A 137 -20.29 5.32 -22.89
N TRP A 138 -21.37 4.54 -22.95
CA TRP A 138 -21.32 3.15 -23.42
C TRP A 138 -20.79 3.02 -24.84
N HIS A 139 -21.34 3.82 -25.77
CA HIS A 139 -20.90 3.81 -27.17
C HIS A 139 -19.46 4.31 -27.35
N THR A 140 -19.06 5.33 -26.60
CA THR A 140 -17.71 5.91 -26.68
C THR A 140 -16.65 4.94 -26.18
N LEU A 141 -16.88 4.30 -25.03
CA LEU A 141 -16.00 3.25 -24.51
C LEU A 141 -15.97 2.04 -25.46
N ASN A 142 -17.13 1.56 -25.91
CA ASN A 142 -17.24 0.43 -26.86
C ASN A 142 -16.49 0.67 -28.19
N GLU A 143 -16.24 1.91 -28.60
CA GLU A 143 -15.56 2.26 -29.86
C GLU A 143 -14.07 2.60 -29.67
N TYR A 144 -13.72 3.34 -28.61
CA TYR A 144 -12.40 3.96 -28.45
C TYR A 144 -11.58 3.45 -27.26
N TYR A 145 -12.20 2.76 -26.30
CA TYR A 145 -11.46 2.12 -25.21
C TYR A 145 -10.64 0.93 -25.72
N ALA A 146 -9.40 0.78 -25.24
CA ALA A 146 -8.46 -0.20 -25.78
C ALA A 146 -8.40 -1.53 -25.00
N PHE A 147 -8.94 -1.60 -23.77
CA PHE A 147 -8.47 -2.58 -22.78
C PHE A 147 -9.52 -3.55 -22.20
N PHE A 148 -10.71 -3.67 -22.79
CA PHE A 148 -11.74 -4.61 -22.30
C PHE A 148 -11.24 -6.05 -22.12
N GLU A 149 -10.55 -6.60 -23.13
CA GLU A 149 -9.99 -7.97 -23.07
C GLU A 149 -8.87 -8.09 -22.02
N LEU A 150 -7.99 -7.08 -21.93
CA LEU A 150 -6.89 -7.05 -20.96
C LEU A 150 -7.40 -6.99 -19.52
N ARG A 151 -8.44 -6.19 -19.26
CA ARG A 151 -9.04 -6.01 -17.94
C ARG A 151 -10.02 -7.12 -17.57
N GLY A 152 -10.62 -7.80 -18.56
CA GLY A 152 -11.54 -8.94 -18.37
C GLY A 152 -13.01 -8.55 -18.34
N ILE A 153 -13.35 -7.37 -18.89
CA ILE A 153 -14.67 -6.74 -18.81
C ILE A 153 -15.56 -7.19 -19.98
N ASP A 154 -16.67 -7.85 -19.70
CA ASP A 154 -17.73 -8.07 -20.69
C ASP A 154 -18.61 -6.82 -20.79
N TRP A 155 -18.21 -5.91 -21.67
CA TRP A 155 -18.89 -4.62 -21.85
C TRP A 155 -20.34 -4.73 -22.36
N GLN A 156 -20.72 -5.89 -22.91
CA GLN A 156 -22.10 -6.13 -23.34
C GLN A 156 -22.98 -6.66 -22.20
N GLN A 157 -22.38 -7.41 -21.26
CA GLN A 157 -23.04 -7.83 -20.02
C GLN A 157 -23.29 -6.62 -19.11
N VAL A 158 -22.28 -5.76 -18.88
CA VAL A 158 -22.44 -4.49 -18.12
C VAL A 158 -23.59 -3.66 -18.68
N TYR A 159 -23.69 -3.50 -20.01
CA TYR A 159 -24.83 -2.80 -20.60
C TYR A 159 -26.18 -3.42 -20.23
N THR A 160 -26.26 -4.76 -20.25
CA THR A 160 -27.49 -5.51 -19.99
C THR A 160 -27.95 -5.35 -18.55
N ASP A 161 -27.02 -5.35 -17.59
CA ASP A 161 -27.33 -5.30 -16.16
C ASP A 161 -27.62 -3.88 -15.67
N TYR A 162 -26.92 -2.87 -16.21
CA TYR A 162 -26.99 -1.49 -15.73
C TYR A 162 -27.93 -0.59 -16.53
N LYS A 163 -28.15 -0.82 -17.83
CA LYS A 163 -29.09 -0.01 -18.63
C LYS A 163 -30.51 0.06 -18.04
N PRO A 164 -31.08 -1.00 -17.42
CA PRO A 164 -32.38 -0.92 -16.75
C PRO A 164 -32.39 -0.09 -15.46
N LYS A 165 -31.23 0.09 -14.79
CA LYS A 165 -31.09 0.93 -13.59
C LYS A 165 -31.19 2.42 -13.94
N VAL A 166 -30.66 2.83 -15.11
CA VAL A 166 -30.60 4.23 -15.54
C VAL A 166 -31.91 4.69 -16.20
N THR A 167 -32.75 5.39 -15.44
CA THR A 167 -34.07 5.91 -15.90
C THR A 167 -34.10 7.44 -15.95
N ASP A 168 -35.09 8.04 -16.64
CA ASP A 168 -35.24 9.51 -16.72
C ASP A 168 -35.59 10.18 -15.37
N SER A 169 -35.87 9.40 -14.31
CA SER A 169 -36.23 9.91 -12.98
C SER A 169 -35.12 9.81 -11.92
N ILE A 170 -33.95 9.28 -12.26
CA ILE A 170 -32.83 9.19 -11.31
C ILE A 170 -32.23 10.58 -11.01
N THR A 171 -31.69 10.73 -9.82
CA THR A 171 -30.88 11.88 -9.41
C THR A 171 -29.45 11.78 -9.92
N GLN A 172 -28.70 12.88 -9.82
CA GLN A 172 -27.28 12.90 -10.18
C GLN A 172 -26.44 11.99 -9.27
N SER A 173 -26.75 11.94 -7.97
CA SER A 173 -26.07 11.06 -7.01
C SER A 173 -26.28 9.58 -7.35
N GLU A 174 -27.53 9.15 -7.57
CA GLU A 174 -27.83 7.78 -8.00
C GLU A 174 -27.18 7.43 -9.36
N PHE A 175 -27.06 8.40 -10.27
CA PHE A 175 -26.37 8.21 -11.54
C PHE A 175 -24.85 8.06 -11.35
N ILE A 176 -24.23 8.88 -10.50
CA ILE A 176 -22.81 8.78 -10.17
C ILE A 176 -22.52 7.45 -9.47
N GLU A 177 -23.32 7.04 -8.47
CA GLU A 177 -23.19 5.74 -7.80
C GLU A 177 -23.25 4.56 -8.79
N ILE A 178 -24.21 4.59 -9.73
CA ILE A 178 -24.31 3.57 -10.80
C ILE A 178 -23.06 3.59 -11.70
N MET A 179 -22.55 4.75 -12.05
CA MET A 179 -21.36 4.86 -12.90
C MET A 179 -20.10 4.43 -12.14
N ASP A 180 -19.97 4.73 -10.86
CA ASP A 180 -18.84 4.36 -10.01
C ASP A 180 -18.77 2.84 -9.77
N GLU A 181 -19.93 2.19 -9.56
CA GLU A 181 -20.10 0.73 -9.54
C GLU A 181 -19.55 0.10 -10.84
N ILE A 182 -19.77 0.73 -12.00
CA ILE A 182 -19.29 0.25 -13.31
C ILE A 182 -17.81 0.56 -13.55
N LEU A 183 -17.34 1.78 -13.27
CA LEU A 183 -15.99 2.20 -13.64
C LEU A 183 -14.94 1.53 -12.74
N THR A 184 -15.23 1.36 -11.44
CA THR A 184 -14.31 0.72 -10.48
C THR A 184 -13.94 -0.72 -10.88
N GLU A 185 -14.81 -1.44 -11.58
CA GLU A 185 -14.52 -2.80 -12.10
C GLU A 185 -13.29 -2.82 -13.04
N PHE A 186 -12.94 -1.70 -13.69
CA PHE A 186 -11.85 -1.63 -14.66
C PHE A 186 -10.47 -1.56 -13.99
N GLY A 187 -10.33 -0.87 -12.85
CA GLY A 187 -9.04 -0.54 -12.23
C GLY A 187 -8.13 0.32 -13.12
N ASP A 188 -8.72 1.30 -13.83
CA ASP A 188 -8.10 2.18 -14.83
C ASP A 188 -8.20 3.64 -14.38
N GLY A 189 -7.08 4.23 -13.94
CA GLY A 189 -7.03 5.59 -13.39
C GLY A 189 -7.12 6.72 -14.43
N HIS A 190 -7.33 6.42 -15.71
CA HIS A 190 -7.72 7.41 -16.72
C HIS A 190 -9.14 7.17 -17.26
N LEU A 191 -9.90 6.26 -16.65
CA LEU A 191 -11.32 6.09 -16.93
C LEU A 191 -12.11 6.84 -15.86
N SER A 192 -12.78 7.93 -16.22
CA SER A 192 -13.55 8.72 -15.25
C SER A 192 -14.72 9.44 -15.92
N LEU A 193 -15.81 9.66 -15.19
CA LEU A 193 -16.91 10.54 -15.61
C LEU A 193 -17.17 11.58 -14.53
N SER A 194 -17.02 12.87 -14.85
CA SER A 194 -17.18 13.97 -13.88
C SER A 194 -18.12 15.07 -14.37
N SER A 195 -18.76 15.77 -13.43
CA SER A 195 -19.61 16.95 -13.65
C SER A 195 -18.96 18.25 -13.16
N ASP A 196 -19.49 19.39 -13.59
CA ASP A 196 -18.94 20.72 -13.27
C ASP A 196 -19.11 21.14 -11.80
N ASP A 197 -20.03 20.52 -11.06
CA ASP A 197 -20.18 20.65 -9.61
C ASP A 197 -19.12 19.88 -8.79
N GLY A 198 -18.33 19.03 -9.44
CA GLY A 198 -17.27 18.23 -8.83
C GLY A 198 -17.66 16.80 -8.46
N SER A 199 -18.89 16.36 -8.72
CA SER A 199 -19.25 14.94 -8.60
C SER A 199 -18.52 14.11 -9.67
N SER A 200 -18.06 12.91 -9.32
CA SER A 200 -17.35 12.03 -10.26
C SER A 200 -17.49 10.56 -9.91
N ALA A 201 -17.48 9.72 -10.95
CA ALA A 201 -17.17 8.31 -10.89
C ALA A 201 -15.73 8.09 -11.39
N ASP A 202 -14.94 7.29 -10.68
CA ASP A 202 -13.51 7.05 -10.97
C ASP A 202 -13.27 5.55 -11.21
N GLY A 203 -12.48 5.22 -12.23
CA GLY A 203 -12.14 3.84 -12.58
C GLY A 203 -10.90 3.30 -11.88
N ASN A 204 -10.13 4.14 -11.18
CA ASN A 204 -8.85 3.76 -10.59
C ASN A 204 -8.99 2.63 -9.55
N LYS A 205 -7.94 1.80 -9.44
CA LYS A 205 -7.86 0.78 -8.38
C LYS A 205 -7.65 1.44 -7.01
N ILE A 206 -8.18 0.83 -5.95
CA ILE A 206 -7.83 1.21 -4.58
C ILE A 206 -6.39 0.76 -4.30
N ASP A 207 -5.44 1.69 -4.40
CA ASP A 207 -4.02 1.44 -4.13
C ASP A 207 -3.71 1.29 -2.62
N THR A 208 -2.52 0.79 -2.28
CA THR A 208 -2.08 0.59 -0.88
C THR A 208 -2.16 1.86 -0.02
N LEU A 209 -1.81 3.04 -0.54
CA LEU A 209 -1.81 4.29 0.22
C LEU A 209 -3.25 4.78 0.48
N LEU A 210 -4.16 4.58 -0.47
CA LEU A 210 -5.59 4.85 -0.28
C LEU A 210 -6.23 3.90 0.73
N LYS A 211 -5.85 2.61 0.74
CA LYS A 211 -6.31 1.66 1.79
C LYS A 211 -5.89 2.13 3.18
N GLU A 212 -4.63 2.51 3.35
CA GLU A 212 -4.09 3.02 4.62
C GLU A 212 -4.81 4.31 5.07
N ALA A 213 -5.12 5.21 4.13
CA ALA A 213 -5.90 6.41 4.43
C ALA A 213 -7.33 6.10 4.88
N LEU A 214 -8.03 5.19 4.17
CA LEU A 214 -9.37 4.70 4.55
C LEU A 214 -9.39 4.04 5.93
N LEU A 215 -8.29 3.36 6.31
CA LEU A 215 -8.18 2.67 7.60
C LEU A 215 -7.76 3.60 8.75
N HIS A 216 -7.23 4.78 8.42
CA HIS A 216 -6.88 5.83 9.37
C HIS A 216 -8.08 6.75 9.67
N ASP A 217 -8.79 7.18 8.62
CA ASP A 217 -9.98 8.04 8.70
C ASP A 217 -10.83 7.86 7.43
N ASP A 218 -11.86 7.02 7.49
CA ASP A 218 -12.79 6.76 6.38
C ASP A 218 -13.76 7.92 6.13
N GLU A 219 -14.00 8.79 7.13
CA GLU A 219 -14.77 10.03 6.97
C GLU A 219 -13.97 11.15 6.27
N ASN A 220 -12.64 11.17 6.42
CA ASN A 220 -11.75 12.24 5.92
C ASN A 220 -10.44 11.72 5.30
N ILE A 221 -10.59 10.98 4.20
CA ILE A 221 -9.51 10.42 3.39
C ILE A 221 -8.46 11.47 2.96
N GLU A 222 -8.86 12.70 2.62
CA GLU A 222 -7.92 13.77 2.23
C GLU A 222 -7.01 14.17 3.42
N GLY A 223 -7.58 14.25 4.63
CA GLY A 223 -6.82 14.47 5.86
C GLY A 223 -5.87 13.33 6.18
N ALA A 224 -6.32 12.08 6.09
CA ALA A 224 -5.49 10.91 6.30
C ALA A 224 -4.31 10.83 5.30
N LEU A 225 -4.56 11.02 4.00
CA LEU A 225 -3.49 11.07 2.98
C LEU A 225 -2.48 12.20 3.26
N ALA A 226 -2.94 13.36 3.73
CA ALA A 226 -2.07 14.47 4.10
C ALA A 226 -1.21 14.15 5.34
N GLU A 227 -1.76 13.43 6.33
CA GLU A 227 -1.03 12.97 7.51
C GLU A 227 0.01 11.89 7.17
N LEU A 228 -0.35 10.88 6.37
CA LEU A 228 0.58 9.85 5.88
C LEU A 228 1.75 10.49 5.12
N ASN A 229 1.48 11.44 4.22
CA ASN A 229 2.52 12.18 3.52
C ASN A 229 3.37 13.04 4.48
N HIS A 230 2.76 13.69 5.47
CA HIS A 230 3.49 14.46 6.49
C HIS A 230 4.45 13.58 7.30
N ASN A 231 4.01 12.38 7.68
CA ASN A 231 4.82 11.40 8.39
C ASN A 231 5.97 10.89 7.51
N GLU A 232 5.73 10.64 6.23
CA GLU A 232 6.79 10.31 5.27
C GLU A 232 7.86 11.41 5.18
N PHE A 233 7.46 12.68 5.04
CA PHE A 233 8.43 13.80 5.07
C PHE A 233 9.23 13.89 6.39
N ARG A 234 8.73 13.35 7.51
CA ARG A 234 9.48 13.24 8.78
C ARG A 234 10.48 12.09 8.74
N VAL A 235 10.11 10.94 8.16
CA VAL A 235 11.01 9.80 7.91
C VAL A 235 12.16 10.22 6.99
N LEU A 236 11.85 10.81 5.82
CA LEU A 236 12.86 11.24 4.85
C LEU A 236 13.85 12.25 5.47
N LYS A 237 13.36 13.26 6.20
CA LYS A 237 14.25 14.22 6.92
C LYS A 237 15.12 13.53 7.96
N HIS A 238 14.62 12.50 8.62
CA HIS A 238 15.41 11.71 9.58
C HIS A 238 16.47 10.82 8.90
N LEU A 239 16.24 10.40 7.65
CA LEU A 239 17.22 9.65 6.84
C LEU A 239 18.31 10.55 6.23
N MET A 240 18.02 11.84 5.99
CA MET A 240 19.00 12.78 5.41
C MET A 240 20.16 13.11 6.35
N GLN A 241 21.37 13.20 5.78
CA GLN A 241 22.64 13.46 6.46
C GLN A 241 22.62 14.74 7.32
N ASP A 242 22.03 15.82 6.81
CA ASP A 242 21.93 17.13 7.49
C ASP A 242 20.53 17.43 8.08
N GLY A 243 19.65 16.42 8.11
CA GLY A 243 18.28 16.56 8.57
C GLY A 243 17.34 17.34 7.63
N LYS A 244 17.78 17.65 6.39
CA LYS A 244 17.03 18.52 5.47
C LYS A 244 16.77 17.87 4.13
N LEU A 245 15.48 17.79 3.81
CA LEU A 245 15.03 17.61 2.43
C LEU A 245 14.85 19.02 1.80
N ARG A 246 15.54 19.25 0.68
CA ARG A 246 15.58 20.49 -0.08
C ARG A 246 14.56 20.45 -1.22
N THR A 247 14.30 21.60 -1.82
CA THR A 247 13.58 21.75 -3.08
C THR A 247 14.11 22.99 -3.81
N TYR A 248 13.78 23.14 -5.09
CA TYR A 248 14.08 24.35 -5.86
C TYR A 248 13.13 25.49 -5.44
N ASP A 249 13.55 26.75 -5.58
CA ASP A 249 12.76 27.91 -5.16
C ASP A 249 11.34 27.90 -5.78
N ASN A 250 10.32 27.89 -4.91
CA ASN A 250 8.89 27.76 -5.25
C ASN A 250 8.51 26.44 -5.98
N SER A 251 9.25 25.35 -5.79
CA SER A 251 8.84 24.01 -6.20
C SER A 251 8.35 23.18 -5.00
N ASP A 252 7.33 22.37 -5.27
CA ASP A 252 6.85 21.25 -4.45
C ASP A 252 6.67 19.98 -5.30
N ALA A 253 7.22 19.97 -6.52
CA ALA A 253 7.17 18.84 -7.44
C ALA A 253 8.35 17.87 -7.26
N LEU A 254 9.51 18.37 -6.81
CA LEU A 254 10.73 17.59 -6.63
C LEU A 254 11.45 18.00 -5.34
N PHE A 255 11.86 17.00 -4.57
CA PHE A 255 12.57 17.15 -3.31
C PHE A 255 13.87 16.34 -3.33
N TYR A 256 14.92 16.80 -2.67
CA TYR A 256 16.21 16.11 -2.71
C TYR A 256 17.08 16.32 -1.46
N GLY A 257 18.01 15.41 -1.23
CA GLY A 257 18.99 15.50 -0.13
C GLY A 257 20.03 14.39 -0.21
N LYS A 258 21.06 14.47 0.64
CA LYS A 258 22.07 13.41 0.77
C LYS A 258 21.73 12.51 1.96
N ILE A 259 21.85 11.19 1.78
CA ILE A 259 21.75 10.20 2.87
C ILE A 259 23.13 9.99 3.50
N SER A 260 24.16 9.89 2.65
CA SER A 260 25.58 9.88 3.01
C SER A 260 26.35 10.81 2.06
N ASP A 261 27.68 10.91 2.19
CA ASP A 261 28.48 11.69 1.24
C ASP A 261 28.37 11.13 -0.20
N ASP A 262 28.28 9.81 -0.31
CA ASP A 262 28.29 9.01 -1.54
C ASP A 262 26.89 8.61 -2.06
N LEU A 263 25.81 8.80 -1.27
CA LEU A 263 24.42 8.44 -1.64
C LEU A 263 23.47 9.65 -1.64
N GLY A 264 22.99 10.02 -2.83
CA GLY A 264 21.96 11.04 -3.04
C GLY A 264 20.54 10.46 -3.06
N TYR A 265 19.56 11.28 -2.71
CA TYR A 265 18.13 10.95 -2.76
C TYR A 265 17.36 12.07 -3.48
N VAL A 266 16.51 11.70 -4.42
CA VAL A 266 15.58 12.57 -5.15
C VAL A 266 14.19 11.96 -5.08
N ARG A 267 13.18 12.70 -4.65
CA ARG A 267 11.77 12.32 -4.69
C ARG A 267 11.05 13.23 -5.67
N ILE A 268 10.24 12.65 -6.55
CA ILE A 268 9.54 13.36 -7.63
C ILE A 268 8.05 13.06 -7.51
N ASP A 269 7.27 14.02 -7.02
CA ASP A 269 5.83 13.84 -6.71
C ASP A 269 4.94 14.07 -7.95
N ARG A 270 5.49 14.70 -9.01
CA ARG A 270 4.82 14.90 -10.30
C ARG A 270 5.81 15.31 -11.39
N VAL A 271 5.40 15.17 -12.64
CA VAL A 271 6.12 15.60 -13.86
C VAL A 271 5.34 16.69 -14.61
N SER A 272 4.74 17.60 -13.86
CA SER A 272 4.01 18.80 -14.30
C SER A 272 3.97 19.85 -13.19
N ASP A 273 3.78 21.13 -13.54
CA ASP A 273 3.83 22.26 -12.60
C ASP A 273 5.10 22.19 -11.72
N MET A 274 6.25 22.04 -12.37
CA MET A 274 7.56 21.74 -11.77
C MET A 274 8.06 22.87 -10.86
N VAL A 275 7.59 24.09 -11.10
CA VAL A 275 7.69 25.25 -10.20
C VAL A 275 6.32 25.90 -10.20
N ALA A 276 5.83 26.32 -9.03
CA ALA A 276 4.52 26.94 -8.90
C ALA A 276 4.43 28.25 -9.70
N ASP A 277 3.66 28.22 -10.79
CA ASP A 277 3.35 29.38 -11.62
C ASP A 277 1.90 29.81 -11.41
N ASN A 278 1.70 31.09 -11.06
CA ASN A 278 0.38 31.71 -10.91
C ASN A 278 -0.10 32.39 -12.20
N SER A 279 0.62 32.21 -13.32
CA SER A 279 0.18 32.66 -14.63
C SER A 279 -1.16 32.02 -15.00
N SER A 280 -2.03 32.80 -15.64
CA SER A 280 -3.23 32.29 -16.30
C SER A 280 -2.91 31.83 -17.72
N ASP A 281 -1.69 31.34 -17.95
CA ASP A 281 -1.18 31.06 -19.28
C ASP A 281 -1.77 29.77 -19.84
N GLY A 282 -1.79 29.69 -21.16
CA GLY A 282 -2.19 28.48 -21.86
C GLY A 282 -1.32 27.29 -21.46
N ILE A 283 -1.90 26.12 -21.59
CA ILE A 283 -1.23 24.84 -21.34
C ILE A 283 0.06 24.64 -22.18
N VAL A 284 0.19 25.28 -23.36
CA VAL A 284 1.43 25.22 -24.17
C VAL A 284 2.60 25.96 -23.48
N PRO A 285 2.49 27.27 -23.15
CA PRO A 285 3.47 27.95 -22.30
C PRO A 285 3.79 27.21 -20.99
N ARG A 286 2.78 26.67 -20.29
CA ARG A 286 2.99 25.92 -19.04
C ARG A 286 3.95 24.74 -19.22
N VAL A 287 3.75 23.92 -20.24
CA VAL A 287 4.64 22.79 -20.54
C VAL A 287 6.04 23.26 -20.94
N GLU A 288 6.16 24.36 -21.68
CA GLU A 288 7.45 24.96 -22.02
C GLU A 288 8.18 25.52 -20.79
N HIS A 289 7.43 26.10 -19.84
CA HIS A 289 7.95 26.49 -18.53
C HIS A 289 8.43 25.25 -17.75
N ASP A 290 7.66 24.17 -17.69
CA ASP A 290 8.05 22.93 -17.00
C ASP A 290 9.30 22.28 -17.58
N LEU A 291 9.42 22.19 -18.90
CA LEU A 291 10.63 21.68 -19.56
C LEU A 291 11.87 22.54 -19.23
N THR A 292 11.68 23.87 -19.16
CA THR A 292 12.74 24.82 -18.80
C THR A 292 13.06 24.83 -17.30
N ASN A 293 12.06 24.56 -16.45
CA ASN A 293 12.22 24.50 -14.99
C ASN A 293 12.86 23.18 -14.57
N THR A 294 12.55 22.08 -15.26
CA THR A 294 13.23 20.78 -15.11
C THR A 294 14.74 20.93 -15.25
N ASP A 295 15.21 21.70 -16.25
CA ASP A 295 16.65 21.94 -16.42
C ASP A 295 17.27 22.64 -15.22
N LYS A 296 16.65 23.72 -14.71
CA LYS A 296 17.12 24.46 -13.53
C LYS A 296 17.16 23.59 -12.28
N ILE A 297 16.13 22.78 -12.07
CA ILE A 297 16.00 21.88 -10.92
C ILE A 297 17.09 20.81 -10.98
N MET A 298 17.20 20.10 -12.11
CA MET A 298 18.16 18.99 -12.25
C MET A 298 19.61 19.49 -12.25
N GLU A 299 19.90 20.65 -12.83
CA GLU A 299 21.24 21.26 -12.73
C GLU A 299 21.60 21.64 -11.29
N GLN A 300 20.65 22.13 -10.48
CA GLN A 300 20.90 22.38 -9.07
C GLN A 300 21.14 21.08 -8.28
N VAL A 301 20.30 20.06 -8.49
CA VAL A 301 20.43 18.75 -7.84
C VAL A 301 21.79 18.13 -8.16
N LEU A 302 22.17 18.05 -9.44
CA LEU A 302 23.44 17.46 -9.85
C LEU A 302 24.66 18.28 -9.42
N THR A 303 24.52 19.60 -9.27
CA THR A 303 25.58 20.45 -8.70
C THR A 303 25.80 20.15 -7.21
N GLU A 304 24.74 19.95 -6.42
CA GLU A 304 24.86 19.52 -5.01
C GLU A 304 25.30 18.06 -4.87
N PHE A 305 25.05 17.22 -5.88
CA PHE A 305 25.40 15.80 -5.92
C PHE A 305 26.67 15.50 -6.73
N ALA A 306 27.54 16.50 -6.97
CA ALA A 306 28.76 16.33 -7.77
C ALA A 306 29.70 15.22 -7.27
N ASP A 307 29.76 15.02 -5.94
CA ASP A 307 30.60 14.00 -5.28
C ASP A 307 29.86 12.67 -4.99
N VAL A 308 28.56 12.57 -5.31
CA VAL A 308 27.73 11.37 -5.01
C VAL A 308 28.08 10.23 -5.97
N GLU A 309 28.17 8.99 -5.47
CA GLU A 309 28.48 7.79 -6.24
C GLU A 309 27.24 6.96 -6.64
N ALA A 310 26.11 7.08 -5.94
CA ALA A 310 24.84 6.45 -6.31
C ALA A 310 23.62 7.32 -5.95
N MET A 311 22.49 7.13 -6.62
CA MET A 311 21.28 7.93 -6.37
C MET A 311 20.01 7.09 -6.20
N ILE A 312 19.18 7.41 -5.21
CA ILE A 312 17.80 6.93 -5.10
C ILE A 312 16.87 7.95 -5.79
N ILE A 313 15.97 7.47 -6.64
CA ILE A 313 14.93 8.26 -7.32
C ILE A 313 13.57 7.70 -6.91
N ASP A 314 12.89 8.36 -5.98
CA ASP A 314 11.59 7.94 -5.45
C ASP A 314 10.45 8.51 -6.30
N LEU A 315 9.69 7.60 -6.92
CA LEU A 315 8.52 7.89 -7.75
C LEU A 315 7.20 7.38 -7.11
N ARG A 316 7.22 6.83 -5.89
CA ARG A 316 6.03 6.24 -5.24
C ARG A 316 4.87 7.23 -5.10
N TYR A 317 5.19 8.52 -4.97
CA TYR A 317 4.22 9.62 -4.87
C TYR A 317 3.85 10.24 -6.24
N ASN A 318 4.44 9.79 -7.35
CA ASN A 318 4.34 10.42 -8.67
C ASN A 318 3.04 10.08 -9.42
N LYS A 319 1.99 10.89 -9.24
CA LYS A 319 0.70 10.71 -9.94
C LYS A 319 0.74 11.03 -11.45
N GLY A 320 1.87 11.50 -11.98
CA GLY A 320 2.06 11.77 -13.40
C GLY A 320 2.21 13.25 -13.76
N GLY A 321 1.77 13.60 -14.97
CA GLY A 321 2.06 14.87 -15.63
C GLY A 321 2.37 14.66 -17.12
N TYR A 322 3.46 15.25 -17.62
CA TYR A 322 3.79 15.29 -19.05
C TYR A 322 4.92 14.33 -19.44
N ASP A 323 4.71 13.40 -20.39
CA ASP A 323 5.73 12.45 -20.86
C ASP A 323 7.05 13.13 -21.27
N ASN A 324 7.01 14.32 -21.85
CA ASN A 324 8.23 15.02 -22.25
C ASN A 324 9.02 15.55 -21.06
N VAL A 325 8.37 15.89 -19.94
CA VAL A 325 9.06 16.20 -18.68
C VAL A 325 9.70 14.93 -18.14
N SER A 326 9.00 13.79 -18.16
CA SER A 326 9.57 12.47 -17.81
C SER A 326 10.81 12.13 -18.65
N ARG A 327 10.70 12.24 -19.98
CA ARG A 327 11.80 11.97 -20.92
C ARG A 327 12.97 12.95 -20.76
N LYS A 328 12.68 14.20 -20.39
CA LYS A 328 13.68 15.24 -20.09
C LYS A 328 14.44 14.94 -18.80
N ILE A 329 13.75 14.50 -17.74
CA ILE A 329 14.37 14.02 -16.50
C ILE A 329 15.23 12.78 -16.76
N ALA A 330 14.71 11.77 -17.47
CA ALA A 330 15.48 10.58 -17.84
C ALA A 330 16.75 10.91 -18.68
N GLY A 331 16.72 11.98 -19.47
CA GLY A 331 17.87 12.51 -20.21
C GLY A 331 19.07 12.91 -19.35
N TYR A 332 18.87 13.21 -18.07
CA TYR A 332 19.96 13.46 -17.12
C TYR A 332 20.71 12.18 -16.70
N PHE A 333 20.20 10.99 -17.01
CA PHE A 333 20.75 9.70 -16.57
C PHE A 333 21.35 8.86 -17.71
N THR A 334 21.63 9.45 -18.87
CA THR A 334 22.24 8.77 -20.02
C THR A 334 23.28 9.63 -20.74
N ASP A 335 24.27 8.99 -21.37
CA ASP A 335 25.21 9.64 -22.28
C ASP A 335 24.82 9.54 -23.76
N GLU A 336 23.93 8.61 -24.12
CA GLU A 336 23.47 8.35 -25.49
C GLU A 336 21.93 8.33 -25.59
N ALA A 337 21.40 8.61 -26.78
CA ALA A 337 19.95 8.54 -27.02
C ALA A 337 19.51 7.09 -27.19
N TYR A 338 18.39 6.71 -26.55
CA TYR A 338 17.86 5.34 -26.56
C TYR A 338 16.34 5.33 -26.71
N GLY A 339 15.79 4.29 -27.35
CA GLY A 339 14.38 3.96 -27.28
C GLY A 339 14.08 3.18 -25.99
N PHE A 340 12.92 3.37 -25.38
CA PHE A 340 12.50 2.61 -24.18
C PHE A 340 11.15 1.90 -24.33
N GLY A 341 10.36 2.26 -25.34
CA GLY A 341 9.08 1.61 -25.58
C GLY A 341 8.39 2.12 -26.84
N THR A 342 7.13 1.72 -27.01
CA THR A 342 6.27 2.24 -28.07
C THR A 342 4.88 2.55 -27.55
N LYS A 343 4.15 3.46 -28.20
CA LYS A 343 2.71 3.63 -28.00
C LYS A 343 1.93 3.68 -29.31
N GLN A 344 0.67 3.26 -29.26
CA GLN A 344 -0.17 3.08 -30.44
C GLN A 344 -1.66 3.24 -30.09
N VAL A 345 -2.41 4.07 -30.83
CA VAL A 345 -3.89 4.01 -30.79
C VAL A 345 -4.32 2.67 -31.36
N SER A 346 -4.99 1.85 -30.55
CA SER A 346 -5.28 0.45 -30.88
C SER A 346 -6.59 0.03 -30.21
N ASN A 347 -7.70 0.36 -30.86
CA ASN A 347 -9.05 0.10 -30.37
C ASN A 347 -9.98 -0.36 -31.51
N LYS A 348 -11.23 -0.65 -31.18
CA LYS A 348 -12.23 -1.17 -32.13
C LYS A 348 -12.45 -0.27 -33.35
N ALA A 349 -12.35 1.05 -33.17
CA ALA A 349 -12.52 2.02 -34.24
C ALA A 349 -11.27 2.19 -35.12
N HIS A 350 -10.06 1.99 -34.59
CA HIS A 350 -8.82 2.24 -35.35
C HIS A 350 -7.59 1.48 -34.84
N GLN A 351 -6.79 1.00 -35.80
CA GLN A 351 -5.40 0.59 -35.60
C GLN A 351 -4.48 1.67 -36.18
N GLY A 352 -3.90 2.50 -35.30
CA GLY A 352 -2.97 3.56 -35.67
C GLY A 352 -1.57 3.03 -36.00
N GLN A 353 -0.67 3.93 -36.39
CA GLN A 353 0.77 3.61 -36.47
C GLN A 353 1.33 3.43 -35.05
N SER A 354 2.25 2.48 -34.85
CA SER A 354 3.05 2.35 -33.61
C SER A 354 4.20 3.36 -33.61
N ILE A 355 4.53 3.88 -32.43
CA ILE A 355 5.29 5.12 -32.29
C ILE A 355 6.36 4.99 -31.19
N GLU A 356 7.64 5.19 -31.54
CA GLU A 356 8.82 4.85 -30.71
C GLU A 356 9.21 5.92 -29.67
N LEU A 357 8.98 5.60 -28.39
CA LEU A 357 9.33 6.44 -27.26
C LEU A 357 10.85 6.41 -27.01
N THR A 358 11.47 7.59 -27.00
CA THR A 358 12.93 7.77 -26.96
C THR A 358 13.36 8.81 -25.93
N VAL A 359 14.50 8.61 -25.27
CA VAL A 359 15.15 9.60 -24.41
C VAL A 359 16.34 10.20 -25.16
N THR A 360 16.57 11.50 -24.96
CA THR A 360 17.74 12.22 -25.47
C THR A 360 18.58 12.69 -24.27
N PRO A 361 19.91 12.53 -24.28
CA PRO A 361 20.78 13.02 -23.21
C PRO A 361 20.62 14.52 -22.95
N SER A 362 20.80 14.93 -21.70
CA SER A 362 20.93 16.34 -21.34
C SER A 362 22.16 16.96 -22.01
N GLU A 363 21.99 18.17 -22.54
CA GLU A 363 23.08 18.94 -23.15
C GLU A 363 24.05 19.52 -22.11
N THR A 364 23.68 19.51 -20.82
CA THR A 364 24.45 20.12 -19.73
C THR A 364 25.08 19.07 -18.81
N GLN A 365 24.54 18.87 -17.61
CA GLN A 365 25.04 17.89 -16.62
C GLN A 365 24.36 16.53 -16.79
N ARG A 366 25.05 15.45 -16.42
CA ARG A 366 24.57 14.06 -16.49
C ARG A 366 25.09 13.23 -15.32
N PHE A 367 24.27 12.30 -14.84
CA PHE A 367 24.57 11.33 -13.79
C PHE A 367 24.42 9.90 -14.33
N THR A 368 25.51 9.32 -14.83
CA THR A 368 25.52 7.96 -15.39
C THR A 368 26.09 6.90 -14.44
N LYS A 369 26.19 7.24 -13.15
CA LYS A 369 26.48 6.30 -12.05
C LYS A 369 25.20 5.53 -11.63
N PRO A 370 25.29 4.47 -10.80
CA PRO A 370 24.14 3.65 -10.44
C PRO A 370 22.95 4.42 -9.84
N ILE A 371 21.74 4.04 -10.26
CA ILE A 371 20.49 4.60 -9.74
C ILE A 371 19.54 3.49 -9.26
N TYR A 372 18.82 3.78 -8.18
CA TYR A 372 17.78 2.91 -7.62
C TYR A 372 16.45 3.67 -7.67
N VAL A 373 15.49 3.18 -8.45
CA VAL A 373 14.21 3.87 -8.68
C VAL A 373 13.15 3.22 -7.80
N LEU A 374 12.54 3.98 -6.88
CA LEU A 374 11.49 3.46 -6.01
C LEU A 374 10.13 3.65 -6.68
N THR A 375 9.37 2.56 -6.83
CA THR A 375 8.05 2.56 -7.49
C THR A 375 6.96 1.99 -6.57
N GLY A 376 5.71 2.40 -6.79
CA GLY A 376 4.55 1.90 -6.07
C GLY A 376 3.26 2.07 -6.85
N GLU A 377 2.15 1.52 -6.36
CA GLU A 377 0.86 1.54 -7.09
C GLU A 377 0.29 2.95 -7.37
N ASN A 378 0.78 3.97 -6.68
CA ASN A 378 0.43 5.38 -6.87
C ASN A 378 1.34 6.12 -7.88
N THR A 379 2.42 5.47 -8.37
CA THR A 379 3.17 5.93 -9.55
C THR A 379 2.29 5.74 -10.79
N GLY A 380 1.81 6.82 -11.43
CA GLY A 380 0.81 6.74 -12.51
C GLY A 380 1.15 7.62 -13.72
N SER A 381 0.54 7.32 -14.88
CA SER A 381 0.55 8.19 -16.07
C SER A 381 1.98 8.57 -16.51
N GLY A 382 2.29 9.86 -16.65
CA GLY A 382 3.65 10.34 -16.95
C GLY A 382 4.74 9.86 -15.97
N GLY A 383 4.39 9.48 -14.74
CA GLY A 383 5.29 8.86 -13.77
C GLY A 383 5.70 7.43 -14.16
N GLU A 384 4.81 6.69 -14.82
CA GLU A 384 5.10 5.37 -15.40
C GLU A 384 6.00 5.50 -16.64
N VAL A 385 5.79 6.56 -17.44
CA VAL A 385 6.70 6.90 -18.55
C VAL A 385 8.11 7.22 -18.03
N LEU A 386 8.23 7.88 -16.88
CA LEU A 386 9.53 8.11 -16.22
C LEU A 386 10.12 6.80 -15.68
N ALA A 387 9.33 5.98 -15.00
CA ALA A 387 9.76 4.69 -14.46
C ALA A 387 10.28 3.75 -15.55
N GLU A 388 9.56 3.57 -16.67
CA GLU A 388 10.01 2.75 -17.80
C GLU A 388 11.25 3.33 -18.49
N ALA A 389 11.29 4.65 -18.70
CA ALA A 389 12.45 5.32 -19.28
C ALA A 389 13.71 5.12 -18.44
N LEU A 390 13.60 5.16 -17.10
CA LEU A 390 14.71 4.86 -16.19
C LEU A 390 15.00 3.36 -16.09
N LYS A 391 13.99 2.47 -16.19
CA LYS A 391 14.17 1.00 -16.19
C LYS A 391 15.02 0.51 -17.36
N ALA A 392 14.89 1.15 -18.52
CA ALA A 392 15.66 0.81 -19.71
C ALA A 392 17.17 1.18 -19.63
N LEU A 393 17.63 1.83 -18.56
CA LEU A 393 19.04 2.18 -18.35
C LEU A 393 19.82 1.04 -17.68
N PRO A 394 21.02 0.66 -18.17
CA PRO A 394 21.77 -0.49 -17.68
C PRO A 394 22.33 -0.33 -16.25
N GLN A 395 22.43 0.90 -15.75
CA GLN A 395 22.86 1.21 -14.38
C GLN A 395 21.68 1.43 -13.40
N SER A 396 20.45 1.21 -13.86
CA SER A 396 19.22 1.37 -13.07
C SER A 396 18.76 0.05 -12.45
N LYS A 397 18.10 0.14 -11.30
CA LYS A 397 17.30 -0.95 -10.70
C LYS A 397 16.03 -0.37 -10.12
N LEU A 398 14.88 -0.91 -10.50
CA LEU A 398 13.61 -0.56 -9.87
C LEU A 398 13.40 -1.43 -8.62
N VAL A 399 13.03 -0.79 -7.51
CA VAL A 399 12.75 -1.42 -6.22
C VAL A 399 11.38 -0.94 -5.74
N GLY A 400 10.55 -1.83 -5.21
CA GLY A 400 9.22 -1.45 -4.74
C GLY A 400 8.13 -2.31 -5.36
N GLU A 401 6.97 -1.73 -5.64
CA GLU A 401 5.86 -2.43 -6.28
C GLU A 401 5.75 -2.04 -7.76
N ALA A 402 4.91 -2.77 -8.49
CA ALA A 402 4.54 -2.36 -9.84
C ALA A 402 3.80 -1.02 -9.78
N THR A 403 3.98 -0.21 -10.82
CA THR A 403 3.28 1.08 -10.94
C THR A 403 1.77 0.89 -11.17
N ASN A 404 1.01 1.99 -11.24
CA ASN A 404 -0.45 1.93 -11.27
C ASN A 404 -1.02 1.04 -12.40
N GLY A 405 -0.41 1.08 -13.59
CA GLY A 405 -0.92 0.43 -14.79
C GLY A 405 -1.94 1.29 -15.55
N SER A 406 -1.85 2.61 -15.43
CA SER A 406 -2.70 3.60 -16.10
C SER A 406 -1.79 4.58 -16.86
N VAL A 407 -1.07 4.02 -17.83
CA VAL A 407 -0.02 4.71 -18.58
C VAL A 407 -0.53 5.25 -19.93
N SER A 408 -1.70 4.80 -20.40
CA SER A 408 -2.33 5.36 -21.60
C SER A 408 -2.43 6.89 -21.52
N ASP A 409 -2.33 7.54 -22.68
CA ASP A 409 -2.78 8.92 -22.84
C ASP A 409 -4.27 9.01 -22.47
N SER A 410 -4.64 9.91 -21.55
CA SER A 410 -6.03 10.18 -21.18
C SER A 410 -6.75 10.87 -22.34
N LEU A 411 -7.84 10.27 -22.85
CA LEU A 411 -8.67 10.85 -23.90
C LEU A 411 -9.95 11.45 -23.32
N ASN A 412 -10.04 12.78 -23.35
CA ASN A 412 -11.16 13.50 -22.77
C ASN A 412 -12.22 13.85 -23.83
N HIS A 413 -13.47 13.51 -23.55
CA HIS A 413 -14.66 13.93 -24.30
C HIS A 413 -15.45 14.91 -23.44
N GLU A 414 -15.46 16.18 -23.82
CA GLU A 414 -16.37 17.21 -23.31
C GLU A 414 -17.81 16.92 -23.79
N LEU A 415 -18.77 16.94 -22.86
CA LEU A 415 -20.18 16.59 -23.05
C LEU A 415 -21.11 17.75 -22.61
N PRO A 416 -22.40 17.74 -23.01
CA PRO A 416 -23.35 18.77 -22.61
C PRO A 416 -23.52 18.85 -21.08
N GLY A 417 -23.80 20.05 -20.56
CA GLY A 417 -24.05 20.24 -19.13
C GLY A 417 -22.80 20.16 -18.25
N GLY A 418 -21.61 20.37 -18.81
CA GLY A 418 -20.36 20.40 -18.04
C GLY A 418 -19.78 19.02 -17.69
N TRP A 419 -20.35 17.95 -18.27
CA TRP A 419 -19.84 16.60 -18.10
C TRP A 419 -18.55 16.37 -18.91
N GLU A 420 -17.60 15.64 -18.35
CA GLU A 420 -16.36 15.23 -19.00
C GLU A 420 -16.12 13.73 -18.79
N LEU A 421 -15.91 12.99 -19.88
CA LEU A 421 -15.55 11.58 -19.88
C LEU A 421 -14.06 11.45 -20.25
N SER A 422 -13.24 10.85 -19.39
CA SER A 422 -11.87 10.44 -19.72
C SER A 422 -11.82 8.93 -19.97
N LEU A 423 -10.96 8.48 -20.89
CA LEU A 423 -10.73 7.05 -21.15
C LEU A 423 -9.32 6.72 -21.69
N SER A 424 -8.88 5.49 -21.40
CA SER A 424 -7.63 4.92 -21.92
C SER A 424 -7.79 4.34 -23.34
N HIS A 425 -6.97 4.82 -24.28
CA HIS A 425 -7.14 4.61 -25.73
C HIS A 425 -5.84 4.26 -26.48
N GLN A 426 -4.69 4.27 -25.82
CA GLN A 426 -3.39 3.94 -26.41
C GLN A 426 -2.72 2.78 -25.70
N VAL A 427 -2.33 1.76 -26.47
CA VAL A 427 -1.55 0.64 -25.98
C VAL A 427 -0.08 1.06 -25.91
N TYR A 428 0.43 1.21 -24.70
CA TYR A 428 1.85 1.36 -24.41
C TYR A 428 2.54 0.00 -24.26
N LYS A 429 3.77 -0.10 -24.74
CA LYS A 429 4.61 -1.29 -24.61
C LYS A 429 6.05 -0.95 -24.26
N ASN A 430 6.66 -1.77 -23.41
CA ASN A 430 8.10 -1.74 -23.12
C ASN A 430 8.94 -2.20 -24.34
N GLN A 431 10.28 -2.19 -24.21
CA GLN A 431 11.18 -2.75 -25.24
C GLN A 431 10.95 -4.24 -25.55
N ALA A 432 10.50 -5.04 -24.58
CA ALA A 432 10.24 -6.47 -24.76
C ALA A 432 8.92 -6.74 -25.52
N GLY A 433 8.04 -5.75 -25.63
CA GLY A 433 6.73 -5.83 -26.29
C GLY A 433 5.56 -6.12 -25.36
N ASP A 434 5.80 -6.20 -24.04
CA ASP A 434 4.76 -6.37 -23.01
C ASP A 434 3.92 -5.09 -22.90
N VAL A 435 2.62 -5.25 -22.65
CA VAL A 435 1.70 -4.13 -22.44
C VAL A 435 1.81 -3.63 -21.00
N LEU A 436 2.06 -2.33 -20.83
CA LEU A 436 2.25 -1.71 -19.52
C LEU A 436 0.92 -1.37 -18.81
N GLU A 437 -0.17 -1.20 -19.56
CA GLU A 437 -1.51 -1.02 -19.00
C GLU A 437 -1.92 -2.20 -18.10
N LYS A 438 -2.72 -1.95 -17.05
CA LYS A 438 -3.17 -2.87 -15.98
C LYS A 438 -2.06 -3.46 -15.10
N THR A 439 -0.87 -3.72 -15.65
CA THR A 439 0.24 -4.36 -14.94
C THR A 439 1.19 -3.33 -14.32
N GLY A 440 1.33 -2.17 -14.94
CA GLY A 440 2.36 -1.19 -14.63
C GLY A 440 3.75 -1.60 -15.11
N VAL A 441 4.71 -0.70 -14.92
CA VAL A 441 6.14 -0.96 -14.97
C VAL A 441 6.49 -1.81 -13.75
N THR A 442 6.98 -3.03 -13.99
CA THR A 442 7.32 -3.96 -12.91
C THR A 442 8.70 -3.67 -12.33
N PRO A 443 8.88 -3.80 -10.99
CA PRO A 443 10.16 -3.60 -10.34
C PRO A 443 11.13 -4.74 -10.65
N ASP A 444 12.44 -4.48 -10.56
CA ASP A 444 13.47 -5.53 -10.64
C ASP A 444 13.64 -6.26 -9.30
N ILE A 445 13.26 -5.61 -8.21
CA ILE A 445 13.22 -6.15 -6.84
C ILE A 445 11.86 -5.79 -6.25
N TYR A 446 10.96 -6.78 -6.16
CA TYR A 446 9.65 -6.56 -5.54
C TYR A 446 9.77 -6.33 -4.02
N MET A 447 9.14 -5.27 -3.55
CA MET A 447 9.11 -4.85 -2.15
C MET A 447 7.87 -4.00 -1.90
N PRO A 448 7.04 -4.27 -0.87
CA PRO A 448 5.90 -3.41 -0.54
C PRO A 448 6.30 -1.94 -0.39
N ALA A 449 5.58 -1.03 -1.07
CA ALA A 449 5.99 0.37 -1.20
C ALA A 449 5.72 1.21 0.06
N TYR A 450 4.86 0.71 0.94
CA TYR A 450 4.47 1.29 2.22
C TYR A 450 4.36 0.19 3.30
N ALA A 451 4.65 0.53 4.54
CA ALA A 451 4.36 -0.26 5.73
C ALA A 451 4.11 0.67 6.94
N SER A 452 3.07 0.45 7.74
CA SER A 452 2.80 1.28 8.92
C SER A 452 3.88 1.12 10.01
N VAL A 453 4.47 -0.07 10.11
CA VAL A 453 5.62 -0.38 10.98
C VAL A 453 6.84 0.44 10.60
N ASP A 454 7.06 0.74 9.31
CA ASP A 454 8.16 1.60 8.89
C ASP A 454 8.00 3.02 9.48
N HIS A 455 6.79 3.58 9.42
CA HIS A 455 6.47 4.88 10.02
C HIS A 455 6.61 4.88 11.55
N LYS A 456 6.11 3.84 12.24
CA LYS A 456 6.28 3.65 13.70
C LYS A 456 7.76 3.59 14.11
N LEU A 457 8.58 2.90 13.33
CA LEU A 457 10.03 2.76 13.54
C LEU A 457 10.85 3.90 12.92
N LYS A 458 10.22 4.90 12.28
CA LYS A 458 10.85 6.04 11.59
C LYS A 458 11.90 5.60 10.55
N THR A 459 11.53 4.65 9.70
CA THR A 459 12.34 4.01 8.64
C THR A 459 11.53 3.93 7.36
N ASP A 460 12.19 3.58 6.26
CA ASP A 460 11.60 3.24 4.99
C ASP A 460 12.34 2.01 4.44
N THR A 461 11.66 0.86 4.30
CA THR A 461 12.31 -0.40 3.93
C THR A 461 13.01 -0.34 2.58
N PRO A 462 12.39 0.18 1.49
CA PRO A 462 13.09 0.37 0.21
C PRO A 462 14.37 1.21 0.30
N ILE A 463 14.37 2.32 1.05
CA ILE A 463 15.56 3.16 1.22
C ILE A 463 16.63 2.46 2.07
N GLU A 464 16.26 1.89 3.22
CA GLU A 464 17.22 1.16 4.09
C GLU A 464 17.81 -0.07 3.37
N PHE A 465 17.04 -0.75 2.51
CA PHE A 465 17.54 -1.83 1.65
C PHE A 465 18.63 -1.34 0.67
N VAL A 466 18.46 -0.17 0.04
CA VAL A 466 19.48 0.41 -0.85
C VAL A 466 20.73 0.81 -0.07
N ILE A 467 20.57 1.43 1.11
CA ILE A 467 21.68 1.76 2.03
C ILE A 467 22.49 0.50 2.36
N GLN A 468 21.83 -0.57 2.82
CA GLN A 468 22.45 -1.85 3.18
C GLN A 468 23.09 -2.56 1.98
N THR A 469 22.47 -2.47 0.79
CA THR A 469 22.98 -3.04 -0.47
C THR A 469 24.28 -2.39 -0.90
N LEU A 470 24.36 -1.06 -0.83
CA LEU A 470 25.56 -0.29 -1.16
C LEU A 470 26.64 -0.40 -0.06
N GLY A 471 26.26 -0.75 1.17
CA GLY A 471 27.17 -0.75 2.33
C GLY A 471 27.33 0.62 2.97
N GLU A 472 26.43 1.55 2.64
CA GLU A 472 26.39 2.90 3.18
C GLU A 472 26.02 2.90 4.67
N MET A 473 26.42 3.97 5.37
CA MET A 473 26.03 4.19 6.76
C MET A 473 25.35 5.54 6.90
N SER A 474 24.07 5.53 7.28
CA SER A 474 23.33 6.74 7.63
C SER A 474 23.91 7.42 8.88
N THR A 475 23.62 8.70 9.06
CA THR A 475 24.14 9.51 10.19
C THR A 475 23.63 9.07 11.55
N HIS A 476 22.48 8.39 11.60
CA HIS A 476 21.88 7.86 12.81
C HIS A 476 22.53 6.53 13.25
N GLN A 477 23.82 6.58 13.56
CA GLN A 477 24.58 5.39 13.96
C GLN A 477 24.31 5.01 15.43
N TYR A 478 24.16 3.71 15.67
CA TYR A 478 24.03 3.13 17.01
C TYR A 478 25.15 2.14 17.31
N ASP A 479 25.68 2.19 18.52
CA ASP A 479 26.56 1.16 19.09
C ASP A 479 25.93 0.59 20.36
N VAL A 480 26.51 -0.49 20.89
CA VAL A 480 26.01 -1.18 22.08
C VAL A 480 25.95 -0.25 23.31
N ALA A 481 26.88 0.70 23.46
CA ALA A 481 26.89 1.61 24.60
C ALA A 481 25.75 2.64 24.51
N LYS A 482 25.51 3.18 23.31
CA LYS A 482 24.38 4.08 23.03
C LYS A 482 23.04 3.36 23.19
N LEU A 483 22.90 2.12 22.71
CA LEU A 483 21.69 1.32 22.90
C LEU A 483 21.41 1.02 24.38
N ASN A 484 22.42 0.61 25.15
CA ASN A 484 22.27 0.42 26.60
C ASN A 484 21.77 1.70 27.29
N GLY A 485 22.34 2.86 26.95
CA GLY A 485 21.91 4.14 27.50
C GLY A 485 20.48 4.53 27.12
N LEU A 486 20.06 4.25 25.88
CA LEU A 486 18.69 4.50 25.41
C LEU A 486 17.68 3.52 26.03
N LEU A 487 18.08 2.28 26.33
CA LEU A 487 17.22 1.30 26.99
C LEU A 487 16.99 1.65 28.47
N GLU A 488 18.03 2.10 29.18
CA GLU A 488 17.91 2.67 30.55
C GLU A 488 17.05 3.94 30.55
N GLN A 489 17.16 4.78 29.51
CA GLN A 489 16.30 5.95 29.33
C GLN A 489 14.83 5.53 29.10
N ALA A 490 14.57 4.57 28.22
CA ALA A 490 13.22 4.06 27.95
C ALA A 490 12.58 3.44 29.20
N LEU A 491 13.32 2.64 29.99
CA LEU A 491 12.84 2.11 31.27
C LEU A 491 12.42 3.23 32.24
N LYS A 492 13.19 4.33 32.28
CA LYS A 492 12.92 5.48 33.13
C LYS A 492 11.75 6.35 32.64
N GLU A 493 11.60 6.52 31.33
CA GLU A 493 10.55 7.34 30.72
C GLU A 493 9.18 6.65 30.80
N THR A 494 9.12 5.36 30.43
CA THR A 494 7.92 4.51 30.61
C THR A 494 7.59 4.25 32.08
N GLY A 495 8.60 4.31 32.95
CA GLY A 495 8.47 3.88 34.33
C GLY A 495 8.16 2.40 34.46
N LEU A 496 8.45 1.56 33.46
CA LEU A 496 8.27 0.10 33.55
C LEU A 496 9.14 -0.53 34.66
N PRO A 497 8.76 -1.70 35.21
CA PRO A 497 9.61 -2.42 36.17
C PRO A 497 10.87 -2.98 35.51
N SER A 498 10.74 -3.60 34.34
CA SER A 498 11.85 -4.10 33.52
C SER A 498 11.54 -4.09 32.02
N LEU A 499 12.60 -4.14 31.22
CA LEU A 499 12.58 -4.36 29.78
C LEU A 499 13.60 -5.45 29.43
N SER A 500 13.23 -6.35 28.53
CA SER A 500 14.14 -7.34 27.93
C SER A 500 14.01 -7.29 26.40
N VAL A 501 15.12 -7.07 25.70
CA VAL A 501 15.13 -6.79 24.26
C VAL A 501 16.12 -7.66 23.52
N ALA A 502 15.84 -7.95 22.26
CA ALA A 502 16.76 -8.59 21.33
C ALA A 502 16.66 -7.98 19.93
N VAL A 503 17.79 -7.94 19.23
CA VAL A 503 17.89 -7.53 17.82
C VAL A 503 18.53 -8.66 17.02
N ILE A 504 17.90 -9.00 15.92
CA ILE A 504 18.34 -10.01 14.96
C ILE A 504 18.79 -9.31 13.69
N SER A 505 19.88 -9.79 13.08
CA SER A 505 20.34 -9.39 11.74
C SER A 505 20.81 -10.64 11.00
N ASP A 506 20.32 -10.85 9.78
CA ASP A 506 20.35 -12.14 9.07
C ASP A 506 19.83 -13.28 9.99
N ASP A 507 20.69 -14.22 10.35
CA ASP A 507 20.39 -15.46 11.09
C ASP A 507 20.85 -15.41 12.56
N LYS A 508 21.20 -14.23 13.07
CA LYS A 508 21.92 -14.07 14.35
C LYS A 508 21.30 -13.03 15.26
N ILE A 509 21.31 -13.33 16.56
CA ILE A 509 21.12 -12.32 17.62
C ILE A 509 22.39 -11.45 17.65
N VAL A 510 22.25 -10.16 17.38
CA VAL A 510 23.37 -9.19 17.26
C VAL A 510 23.43 -8.16 18.39
N TYR A 511 22.36 -8.10 19.18
CA TYR A 511 22.30 -7.38 20.45
C TYR A 511 21.18 -8.01 21.29
N GLU A 512 21.44 -8.23 22.57
CA GLU A 512 20.43 -8.63 23.56
C GLU A 512 20.76 -7.93 24.88
N GLN A 513 19.73 -7.45 25.59
CA GLN A 513 19.91 -6.77 26.87
C GLN A 513 18.63 -6.84 27.71
N ALA A 514 18.77 -6.88 29.03
CA ALA A 514 17.67 -6.64 29.95
C ALA A 514 18.05 -5.62 31.02
N VAL A 515 17.10 -4.78 31.42
CA VAL A 515 17.24 -3.72 32.43
C VAL A 515 16.07 -3.75 33.40
N GLY A 516 16.30 -3.31 34.64
CA GLY A 516 15.27 -3.24 35.68
C GLY A 516 15.02 -4.54 36.44
N LEU A 517 13.83 -4.65 37.04
CA LEU A 517 13.45 -5.69 38.00
C LEU A 517 12.31 -6.59 37.47
N ALA A 518 12.63 -7.88 37.34
CA ALA A 518 11.65 -8.94 37.10
C ALA A 518 10.81 -9.27 38.34
N ASP A 519 11.25 -8.88 39.54
CA ASP A 519 10.45 -8.85 40.76
C ASP A 519 10.93 -7.68 41.64
N ILE A 520 10.05 -6.70 41.87
CA ILE A 520 10.32 -5.52 42.71
C ILE A 520 10.39 -5.90 44.19
N ALA A 521 9.52 -6.79 44.66
CA ALA A 521 9.43 -7.16 46.07
C ALA A 521 10.65 -7.98 46.53
N GLN A 522 11.21 -8.81 45.64
CA GLN A 522 12.42 -9.58 45.88
C GLN A 522 13.70 -8.87 45.40
N ASN A 523 13.59 -7.71 44.75
CA ASN A 523 14.70 -7.01 44.09
C ASN A 523 15.49 -7.93 43.13
N ARG A 524 14.77 -8.74 42.34
CA ARG A 524 15.33 -9.63 41.33
C ARG A 524 15.48 -8.89 40.01
N LEU A 525 16.72 -8.77 39.53
CA LEU A 525 17.03 -8.20 38.22
C LEU A 525 16.42 -9.04 37.08
N ALA A 526 15.97 -8.36 36.04
CA ALA A 526 15.65 -9.00 34.77
C ALA A 526 16.93 -9.47 34.04
N THR A 527 16.78 -10.50 33.20
CA THR A 527 17.84 -11.00 32.32
C THR A 527 17.23 -11.35 30.96
N VAL A 528 18.05 -11.46 29.92
CA VAL A 528 17.60 -11.90 28.58
C VAL A 528 17.00 -13.31 28.54
N HIS A 529 17.24 -14.10 29.60
CA HIS A 529 16.68 -15.44 29.81
C HIS A 529 15.47 -15.45 30.75
N THR A 530 15.09 -14.32 31.36
CA THR A 530 13.91 -14.27 32.23
C THR A 530 12.65 -14.47 31.38
N PRO A 531 11.76 -15.41 31.73
CA PRO A 531 10.49 -15.57 31.04
C PRO A 531 9.56 -14.39 31.32
N TYR A 532 8.82 -13.95 30.32
CA TYR A 532 7.69 -13.00 30.44
C TYR A 532 6.44 -13.71 29.88
N ASN A 533 5.26 -13.48 30.47
CA ASN A 533 4.02 -13.72 29.73
C ASN A 533 4.02 -12.74 28.54
N VAL A 534 3.86 -13.24 27.32
CA VAL A 534 3.96 -12.43 26.09
C VAL A 534 2.61 -12.13 25.44
N GLY A 535 1.51 -12.31 26.16
CA GLY A 535 0.16 -12.14 25.65
C GLY A 535 -0.01 -12.78 24.28
N SER A 536 -0.66 -12.06 23.38
CA SER A 536 -1.10 -12.56 22.08
C SER A 536 -0.01 -13.06 21.11
N ILE A 537 1.29 -12.87 21.37
CA ILE A 537 2.38 -13.59 20.66
C ILE A 537 2.21 -15.12 20.77
N SER A 538 1.56 -15.60 21.83
CA SER A 538 1.12 -17.00 22.03
C SER A 538 0.38 -17.60 20.83
N LYS A 539 -0.39 -16.79 20.09
CA LYS A 539 -1.13 -17.22 18.88
C LYS A 539 -0.17 -17.56 17.74
N ALA A 540 0.82 -16.70 17.49
CA ALA A 540 1.86 -16.89 16.48
C ALA A 540 2.73 -18.14 16.76
N VAL A 541 2.98 -18.44 18.04
CA VAL A 541 3.66 -19.69 18.45
C VAL A 541 2.76 -20.91 18.23
N SER A 542 1.47 -20.82 18.61
CA SER A 542 0.48 -21.87 18.38
C SER A 542 0.27 -22.18 16.89
N ALA A 543 0.41 -21.19 16.00
CA ALA A 543 0.36 -21.39 14.56
C ALA A 543 1.44 -22.37 14.06
N VAL A 544 2.64 -22.34 14.63
CA VAL A 544 3.73 -23.27 14.26
C VAL A 544 3.30 -24.71 14.56
N ALA A 545 2.67 -24.94 15.72
CA ALA A 545 2.16 -26.25 16.11
C ALA A 545 0.99 -26.72 15.22
N ILE A 546 0.04 -25.83 14.91
CA ILE A 546 -1.06 -26.09 13.96
C ILE A 546 -0.47 -26.48 12.60
N MET A 547 0.52 -25.74 12.10
CA MET A 547 1.14 -25.99 10.81
C MET A 547 1.96 -27.28 10.80
N GLN A 548 2.59 -27.69 11.90
CA GLN A 548 3.16 -29.05 12.02
C GLN A 548 2.09 -30.15 11.85
N GLN A 549 0.85 -29.93 12.27
CA GLN A 549 -0.25 -30.90 12.02
C GLN A 549 -0.75 -30.83 10.56
N VAL A 550 -0.80 -29.64 9.96
CA VAL A 550 -1.07 -29.47 8.51
C VAL A 550 -0.01 -30.18 7.66
N GLU A 551 1.26 -30.12 8.04
CA GLU A 551 2.37 -30.84 7.36
C GLU A 551 2.28 -32.35 7.43
N LYS A 552 1.77 -32.87 8.56
CA LYS A 552 1.51 -34.30 8.78
C LYS A 552 0.25 -34.76 8.04
N GLY A 553 -0.57 -33.83 7.53
CA GLY A 553 -1.85 -34.11 6.88
C GLY A 553 -2.93 -34.61 7.84
N THR A 554 -2.76 -34.40 9.16
CA THR A 554 -3.73 -34.80 10.19
C THR A 554 -4.86 -33.79 10.30
N VAL A 555 -4.61 -32.52 9.93
CA VAL A 555 -5.60 -31.45 9.77
C VAL A 555 -5.34 -30.66 8.48
N SER A 556 -6.33 -29.91 8.03
CA SER A 556 -6.25 -28.90 6.97
C SER A 556 -6.79 -27.58 7.49
N LEU A 557 -6.28 -26.45 7.03
CA LEU A 557 -6.88 -25.15 7.31
C LEU A 557 -8.33 -25.08 6.79
N ASP A 558 -8.63 -25.77 5.71
CA ASP A 558 -9.96 -25.77 5.07
C ASP A 558 -10.94 -26.77 5.71
N ASP A 559 -10.51 -27.50 6.76
CA ASP A 559 -11.40 -28.36 7.54
C ASP A 559 -12.52 -27.53 8.20
N LYS A 560 -13.78 -27.95 8.00
CA LYS A 560 -14.94 -27.32 8.65
C LYS A 560 -15.02 -27.76 10.11
N LEU A 561 -15.42 -26.87 11.03
CA LEU A 561 -15.39 -27.15 12.48
C LEU A 561 -16.30 -28.33 12.89
N ALA A 562 -17.37 -28.60 12.14
CA ALA A 562 -18.20 -29.80 12.28
C ALA A 562 -17.43 -31.13 12.06
N GLN A 563 -16.21 -31.09 11.52
CA GLN A 563 -15.32 -32.23 11.28
C GLN A 563 -14.17 -32.34 12.31
N MET A 564 -14.15 -31.46 13.32
CA MET A 564 -13.08 -31.35 14.32
C MET A 564 -13.36 -32.08 15.64
N ASN A 565 -14.40 -32.93 15.69
CA ASN A 565 -14.84 -33.67 16.89
C ASN A 565 -15.22 -32.80 18.11
N LEU A 566 -15.58 -31.52 17.91
CA LEU A 566 -16.08 -30.65 18.97
C LEU A 566 -17.37 -31.21 19.59
N THR A 567 -17.55 -31.01 20.90
CA THR A 567 -18.74 -31.43 21.66
C THR A 567 -19.91 -30.43 21.59
N PHE A 568 -19.71 -29.32 20.88
CA PHE A 568 -20.62 -28.19 20.71
C PHE A 568 -20.47 -27.64 19.28
N ASP A 569 -21.43 -26.82 18.84
CA ASP A 569 -21.39 -26.13 17.55
C ASP A 569 -21.04 -24.65 17.73
N PRO A 570 -19.86 -24.18 17.26
CA PRO A 570 -19.44 -22.78 17.32
C PRO A 570 -19.84 -21.95 16.10
N ASN A 571 -20.70 -22.45 15.20
CA ASN A 571 -21.24 -21.61 14.13
C ASN A 571 -22.28 -20.63 14.67
N ASN A 572 -22.34 -19.43 14.08
CA ASN A 572 -23.43 -18.49 14.33
C ASN A 572 -24.79 -19.14 13.98
N PRO A 573 -25.76 -19.25 14.93
CA PRO A 573 -27.05 -19.88 14.67
C PRO A 573 -27.91 -19.20 13.59
N GLU A 574 -27.63 -17.93 13.27
CA GLU A 574 -28.32 -17.19 12.20
C GLU A 574 -27.71 -17.44 10.81
N ASN A 575 -26.51 -18.06 10.75
CA ASN A 575 -25.84 -18.39 9.51
C ASN A 575 -26.45 -19.65 8.87
N SER A 576 -27.29 -19.45 7.86
CA SER A 576 -27.80 -20.54 7.00
C SER A 576 -26.88 -20.88 5.81
N GLY A 577 -25.73 -20.20 5.69
CA GLY A 577 -24.78 -20.29 4.58
C GLY A 577 -23.53 -21.12 4.89
N GLU A 578 -22.34 -20.51 4.75
CA GLU A 578 -21.07 -21.23 4.80
C GLU A 578 -20.70 -21.65 6.24
N GLN A 579 -20.36 -22.92 6.42
CA GLN A 579 -19.82 -23.44 7.68
C GLN A 579 -18.41 -22.90 7.96
N MET A 580 -18.14 -22.56 9.22
CA MET A 580 -16.83 -22.07 9.67
C MET A 580 -15.74 -23.13 9.52
N SER A 581 -14.52 -22.70 9.16
CA SER A 581 -13.33 -23.54 9.02
C SER A 581 -12.21 -23.17 10.00
N LEU A 582 -11.20 -24.03 10.13
CA LEU A 582 -9.99 -23.71 10.89
C LEU A 582 -9.29 -22.45 10.35
N ARG A 583 -9.27 -22.26 9.02
CA ARG A 583 -8.78 -21.06 8.33
C ARG A 583 -9.43 -19.82 8.92
N ASN A 584 -10.76 -19.80 9.01
CA ASN A 584 -11.50 -18.65 9.54
C ASN A 584 -11.12 -18.30 10.98
N LEU A 585 -10.77 -19.28 11.81
CA LEU A 585 -10.31 -19.02 13.17
C LEU A 585 -8.88 -18.43 13.17
N VAL A 586 -7.95 -19.03 12.42
CA VAL A 586 -6.54 -18.59 12.39
C VAL A 586 -6.30 -17.29 11.61
N THR A 587 -7.30 -16.82 10.85
CA THR A 587 -7.29 -15.53 10.15
C THR A 587 -8.24 -14.50 10.75
N HIS A 588 -8.89 -14.79 11.88
CA HIS A 588 -9.89 -13.89 12.47
C HIS A 588 -11.07 -13.53 11.54
N THR A 589 -11.42 -14.38 10.56
CA THR A 589 -12.57 -14.20 9.65
C THR A 589 -13.74 -15.16 9.95
N SER A 590 -13.88 -15.57 11.20
CA SER A 590 -14.93 -16.49 11.68
C SER A 590 -16.28 -15.82 11.92
N GLY A 591 -16.30 -14.50 12.09
CA GLY A 591 -17.46 -13.76 12.61
C GLY A 591 -17.63 -13.89 14.12
N ILE A 592 -16.77 -14.63 14.83
CA ILE A 592 -16.74 -14.68 16.30
C ILE A 592 -16.22 -13.34 16.83
N LYS A 593 -16.94 -12.76 17.79
CA LYS A 593 -16.54 -11.58 18.55
C LYS A 593 -16.16 -12.02 19.98
N ASP A 594 -15.10 -11.44 20.54
CA ASP A 594 -14.89 -11.50 21.98
C ASP A 594 -15.98 -10.68 22.68
N SER A 595 -16.68 -11.30 23.63
CA SER A 595 -17.77 -10.63 24.35
C SER A 595 -17.22 -9.58 25.31
N ASP A 596 -18.07 -8.61 25.67
CA ASP A 596 -17.66 -7.54 26.61
C ASP A 596 -17.41 -8.06 28.03
N MET A 597 -17.63 -9.37 28.26
CA MET A 597 -17.31 -10.11 29.48
C MET A 597 -15.93 -10.81 29.43
N ILE A 598 -15.13 -10.66 28.36
CA ILE A 598 -13.91 -11.47 28.16
C ILE A 598 -12.91 -11.34 29.31
N LEU A 599 -12.74 -10.15 29.91
CA LEU A 599 -11.86 -9.99 31.07
C LEU A 599 -12.37 -10.67 32.36
N CYS A 600 -13.66 -11.04 32.42
CA CYS A 600 -14.21 -11.87 33.51
C CYS A 600 -13.81 -13.35 33.44
N THR A 601 -13.14 -13.79 32.36
CA THR A 601 -12.65 -15.17 32.18
C THR A 601 -11.23 -15.37 32.71
N TYR A 602 -10.57 -14.26 33.09
CA TYR A 602 -9.25 -14.22 33.71
C TYR A 602 -9.43 -14.50 35.19
N TYR A 603 -8.69 -15.45 35.76
CA TYR A 603 -8.82 -15.87 37.15
C TYR A 603 -7.50 -15.85 37.89
N VAL A 604 -7.54 -15.47 39.16
CA VAL A 604 -6.39 -15.56 40.06
C VAL A 604 -6.15 -17.02 40.44
N HIS A 605 -4.93 -17.53 40.26
CA HIS A 605 -4.59 -18.95 40.50
C HIS A 605 -4.87 -19.41 41.93
N GLU A 606 -4.67 -18.55 42.94
CA GLU A 606 -4.89 -18.88 44.35
C GLU A 606 -6.39 -19.07 44.70
N THR A 607 -7.29 -18.33 44.06
CA THR A 607 -8.71 -18.25 44.47
C THR A 607 -9.68 -18.82 43.42
N GLY A 608 -9.28 -18.90 42.16
CA GLY A 608 -10.15 -19.19 41.02
C GLY A 608 -11.16 -18.07 40.70
N LEU A 609 -11.11 -16.93 41.39
CA LEU A 609 -12.06 -15.81 41.20
C LEU A 609 -11.59 -14.85 40.10
N PRO A 610 -12.51 -14.08 39.46
CA PRO A 610 -12.17 -13.15 38.39
C PRO A 610 -11.10 -12.14 38.78
N LEU A 611 -10.07 -12.01 37.94
CA LEU A 611 -8.91 -11.12 38.11
C LEU A 611 -9.34 -9.65 38.24
N VAL A 612 -10.25 -9.20 37.37
CA VAL A 612 -10.65 -7.79 37.30
C VAL A 612 -11.35 -7.25 38.55
N ASN A 613 -11.82 -8.12 39.44
CA ASN A 613 -12.34 -7.69 40.74
C ASN A 613 -11.28 -6.98 41.59
N ILE A 614 -9.99 -7.23 41.34
CA ILE A 614 -8.85 -6.52 41.97
C ILE A 614 -8.70 -5.10 41.42
N PHE A 615 -9.10 -4.85 40.17
CA PHE A 615 -9.13 -3.52 39.55
C PHE A 615 -10.35 -2.68 39.97
N GLY A 616 -11.16 -3.19 40.91
CA GLY A 616 -12.30 -2.44 41.47
C GLY A 616 -13.49 -2.29 40.52
N THR A 617 -13.59 -3.11 39.47
CA THR A 617 -14.66 -3.10 38.47
C THR A 617 -15.67 -4.24 38.73
N PRO A 618 -16.78 -4.01 39.48
CA PRO A 618 -17.71 -5.06 39.91
C PRO A 618 -18.69 -5.47 38.80
N TYR A 619 -18.19 -5.71 37.59
CA TYR A 619 -18.99 -6.16 36.44
C TYR A 619 -19.07 -7.69 36.35
N CYS A 620 -18.10 -8.40 36.96
CA CYS A 620 -18.02 -9.85 36.96
C CYS A 620 -18.63 -10.45 38.23
N ASP A 621 -19.26 -11.62 38.10
CA ASP A 621 -19.78 -12.40 39.24
C ASP A 621 -18.63 -12.92 40.11
N ASP A 622 -18.50 -12.36 41.32
CA ASP A 622 -17.50 -12.71 42.34
C ASP A 622 -17.90 -13.91 43.21
N SER A 623 -19.13 -14.41 43.08
CA SER A 623 -19.68 -15.48 43.92
C SER A 623 -19.34 -16.90 43.45
N ALA A 624 -18.83 -17.04 42.23
CA ALA A 624 -18.50 -18.32 41.60
C ALA A 624 -17.11 -18.29 40.92
N PRO A 625 -16.23 -19.29 41.16
CA PRO A 625 -14.98 -19.42 40.42
C PRO A 625 -15.18 -19.46 38.91
N VAL A 626 -14.19 -19.00 38.15
CA VAL A 626 -14.15 -19.09 36.70
C VAL A 626 -13.88 -20.54 36.29
N THR A 627 -14.50 -21.00 35.19
CA THR A 627 -14.20 -22.30 34.58
C THR A 627 -12.78 -22.29 34.03
N GLN A 628 -11.93 -23.25 34.45
CA GLN A 628 -10.51 -23.29 34.07
C GLN A 628 -10.21 -24.27 32.91
N ASP A 629 -11.08 -25.27 32.68
CA ASP A 629 -10.96 -26.19 31.54
C ASP A 629 -11.52 -25.55 30.27
N LEU A 630 -10.65 -25.41 29.26
CA LEU A 630 -10.98 -24.90 27.92
C LEU A 630 -12.19 -25.59 27.30
N THR A 631 -12.29 -26.93 27.42
CA THR A 631 -13.38 -27.71 26.83
C THR A 631 -14.72 -27.32 27.46
N THR A 632 -14.75 -27.31 28.80
CA THR A 632 -15.94 -26.94 29.59
C THR A 632 -16.32 -25.48 29.37
N PHE A 633 -15.35 -24.57 29.31
CA PHE A 633 -15.56 -23.14 29.08
C PHE A 633 -16.22 -22.88 27.71
N LEU A 634 -15.63 -23.37 26.63
CA LEU A 634 -16.16 -23.16 25.27
C LEU A 634 -17.57 -23.77 25.14
N ALA A 635 -17.75 -25.00 25.63
CA ALA A 635 -19.00 -25.74 25.47
C ALA A 635 -20.16 -25.27 26.35
N ASN A 636 -19.90 -24.76 27.57
CA ASN A 636 -20.95 -24.41 28.53
C ASN A 636 -21.09 -22.92 28.81
N ASP A 637 -19.98 -22.17 28.80
CA ASP A 637 -19.97 -20.77 29.25
C ASP A 637 -19.94 -19.77 28.09
N TYR A 638 -19.36 -20.15 26.94
CA TYR A 638 -19.22 -19.26 25.79
C TYR A 638 -20.24 -19.56 24.67
N PHE A 639 -20.14 -20.69 23.96
CA PHE A 639 -20.97 -20.98 22.78
C PHE A 639 -22.38 -21.48 23.08
N ARG A 640 -22.66 -21.86 24.34
CA ARG A 640 -23.99 -22.28 24.75
C ARG A 640 -24.93 -21.09 24.85
N GLN A 641 -26.16 -21.23 24.33
CA GLN A 641 -27.22 -20.25 24.57
C GLN A 641 -27.46 -20.06 26.08
N GLY A 642 -27.25 -18.83 26.55
CA GLY A 642 -27.33 -18.49 27.99
C GLY A 642 -26.12 -18.92 28.82
N GLY A 643 -24.97 -19.22 28.19
CA GLY A 643 -23.69 -19.42 28.86
C GLY A 643 -23.22 -18.16 29.60
N ARG A 644 -22.40 -18.35 30.65
CA ARG A 644 -21.96 -17.30 31.59
C ARG A 644 -21.35 -16.05 30.92
N TYR A 645 -20.66 -16.24 29.79
CA TYR A 645 -19.93 -15.18 29.09
C TYR A 645 -20.48 -14.88 27.69
N ALA A 646 -21.59 -15.51 27.28
CA ALA A 646 -22.25 -15.24 26.00
C ALA A 646 -22.79 -13.79 25.90
N GLY A 647 -23.22 -13.23 27.04
CA GLY A 647 -23.35 -11.79 27.29
C GLY A 647 -24.05 -10.97 26.19
N SER A 648 -23.38 -9.90 25.77
CA SER A 648 -23.82 -8.93 24.76
C SER A 648 -23.76 -9.43 23.31
N GLY A 649 -23.35 -10.68 23.09
CA GLY A 649 -23.16 -11.28 21.77
C GLY A 649 -21.72 -11.78 21.58
N ILE A 650 -21.60 -12.98 21.03
CA ILE A 650 -20.32 -13.66 20.72
C ILE A 650 -20.03 -13.74 19.21
N TYR A 651 -20.86 -13.08 18.40
CA TYR A 651 -20.68 -12.90 16.97
C TYR A 651 -20.88 -11.43 16.63
N PHE A 652 -20.29 -10.96 15.53
CA PHE A 652 -20.63 -9.65 14.98
C PHE A 652 -22.08 -9.62 14.46
N GLY A 653 -22.66 -8.43 14.36
CA GLY A 653 -24.03 -8.25 13.88
C GLY A 653 -24.17 -8.46 12.37
N GLU A 654 -25.39 -8.75 11.94
CA GLU A 654 -25.77 -8.89 10.53
C GLU A 654 -24.86 -9.87 9.77
N ALA A 655 -24.46 -9.55 8.54
CA ALA A 655 -23.56 -10.40 7.75
C ALA A 655 -22.17 -10.55 8.39
N GLY A 656 -21.69 -9.57 9.16
CA GLY A 656 -20.38 -9.63 9.81
C GLY A 656 -20.22 -10.82 10.77
N GLY A 657 -21.32 -11.34 11.30
CA GLY A 657 -21.34 -12.55 12.13
C GLY A 657 -21.13 -13.86 11.36
N PHE A 658 -20.89 -13.82 10.05
CA PHE A 658 -20.70 -15.00 9.20
C PHE A 658 -19.25 -15.12 8.69
N PRO A 659 -18.78 -16.33 8.35
CA PRO A 659 -17.43 -16.54 7.83
C PRO A 659 -17.12 -15.70 6.58
N ASN A 660 -15.87 -15.24 6.49
CA ASN A 660 -15.33 -14.49 5.35
C ASN A 660 -16.03 -13.14 5.04
N GLN A 661 -16.82 -12.56 5.97
CA GLN A 661 -17.48 -11.26 5.75
C GLN A 661 -16.68 -10.08 6.31
N VAL A 662 -16.11 -10.22 7.51
CA VAL A 662 -15.20 -9.24 8.14
C VAL A 662 -14.02 -9.95 8.77
N GLN A 663 -12.87 -9.29 8.85
CA GLN A 663 -11.79 -9.72 9.74
C GLN A 663 -11.95 -9.00 11.09
N GLY A 664 -12.28 -9.76 12.13
CA GLY A 664 -12.54 -9.26 13.48
C GLY A 664 -11.73 -10.05 14.51
N TYR A 665 -10.79 -9.38 15.18
CA TYR A 665 -9.91 -10.02 16.15
C TYR A 665 -10.70 -10.71 17.27
N SER A 666 -10.29 -11.94 17.61
CA SER A 666 -10.92 -12.71 18.69
C SER A 666 -9.92 -13.68 19.33
N ASN A 667 -9.75 -13.51 20.64
CA ASN A 667 -8.99 -14.40 21.52
C ASN A 667 -9.71 -15.75 21.64
N VAL A 668 -11.03 -15.76 21.84
CA VAL A 668 -11.79 -17.02 21.97
C VAL A 668 -11.79 -17.83 20.68
N GLY A 669 -11.90 -17.17 19.52
CA GLY A 669 -11.72 -17.81 18.22
C GLY A 669 -10.33 -18.41 18.04
N SER A 670 -9.30 -17.78 18.62
CA SER A 670 -7.91 -18.27 18.56
C SER A 670 -7.71 -19.52 19.40
N ALA A 671 -8.17 -19.52 20.65
CA ALA A 671 -8.12 -20.69 21.51
C ALA A 671 -8.99 -21.85 20.98
N LEU A 672 -10.13 -21.54 20.36
CA LEU A 672 -10.95 -22.52 19.65
C LEU A 672 -10.20 -23.16 18.47
N ALA A 673 -9.31 -22.44 17.78
CA ALA A 673 -8.50 -22.99 16.68
C ALA A 673 -7.56 -24.10 17.18
N VAL A 674 -6.84 -23.81 18.28
CA VAL A 674 -5.93 -24.77 18.92
C VAL A 674 -6.74 -25.96 19.46
N HIS A 675 -7.83 -25.70 20.18
CA HIS A 675 -8.71 -26.73 20.72
C HIS A 675 -9.31 -27.65 19.64
N ALA A 676 -9.73 -27.10 18.49
CA ALA A 676 -10.25 -27.88 17.37
C ALA A 676 -9.19 -28.84 16.79
N VAL A 677 -7.92 -28.41 16.72
CA VAL A 677 -6.81 -29.29 16.33
C VAL A 677 -6.53 -30.34 17.40
N GLU A 678 -6.58 -30.01 18.70
CA GLU A 678 -6.49 -31.00 19.79
C GLU A 678 -7.60 -32.06 19.71
N GLN A 679 -8.86 -31.66 19.55
CA GLN A 679 -10.00 -32.59 19.45
C GLN A 679 -9.95 -33.47 18.19
N LYS A 680 -9.42 -32.95 17.07
CA LYS A 680 -9.23 -33.75 15.84
C LYS A 680 -8.06 -34.72 15.92
N THR A 681 -6.95 -34.33 16.57
CA THR A 681 -5.70 -35.11 16.59
C THR A 681 -5.54 -36.01 17.82
N GLY A 682 -6.23 -35.70 18.92
CA GLY A 682 -6.02 -36.33 20.23
C GLY A 682 -4.73 -35.91 20.93
N LEU A 683 -4.04 -34.87 20.44
CA LEU A 683 -2.84 -34.31 21.05
C LEU A 683 -3.22 -33.26 22.11
N ASN A 684 -2.33 -33.08 23.09
CA ASN A 684 -2.25 -31.84 23.87
C ASN A 684 -1.14 -30.99 23.21
N LEU A 685 -1.51 -29.83 22.66
CA LEU A 685 -0.57 -29.05 21.84
C LEU A 685 0.47 -28.30 22.66
N ALA A 686 0.20 -27.93 23.91
CA ALA A 686 1.22 -27.39 24.83
C ALA A 686 2.39 -28.36 25.01
N ASN A 687 2.10 -29.65 25.27
CA ASN A 687 3.10 -30.71 25.38
C ASN A 687 3.77 -31.04 24.02
N ASP A 688 3.01 -30.99 22.91
CA ASP A 688 3.56 -31.19 21.56
C ASP A 688 4.57 -30.08 21.20
N MET A 689 4.26 -28.83 21.54
CA MET A 689 5.15 -27.67 21.38
C MET A 689 6.43 -27.82 22.21
N GLN A 690 6.33 -28.25 23.48
CA GLN A 690 7.51 -28.49 24.31
C GLN A 690 8.46 -29.53 23.68
N ALA A 691 7.91 -30.62 23.14
CA ALA A 691 8.68 -31.72 22.58
C ALA A 691 9.22 -31.46 21.15
N HIS A 692 8.46 -30.74 20.31
CA HIS A 692 8.72 -30.62 18.87
C HIS A 692 9.03 -29.20 18.38
N ILE A 693 9.01 -28.20 19.26
CA ILE A 693 9.44 -26.83 18.96
C ILE A 693 10.44 -26.34 20.02
N PHE A 694 10.04 -26.25 21.29
CA PHE A 694 10.85 -25.59 22.32
C PHE A 694 12.14 -26.35 22.66
N ALA A 695 12.06 -27.66 22.98
CA ALA A 695 13.25 -28.45 23.27
C ALA A 695 14.21 -28.59 22.06
N PRO A 696 13.75 -28.84 20.82
CA PRO A 696 14.62 -28.81 19.63
C PRO A 696 15.35 -27.48 19.42
N LEU A 697 14.67 -26.35 19.65
CA LEU A 697 15.25 -25.01 19.54
C LEU A 697 16.07 -24.59 20.78
N LYS A 698 16.19 -25.44 21.81
CA LYS A 698 16.84 -25.12 23.10
C LYS A 698 16.23 -23.88 23.75
N MET A 699 14.90 -23.77 23.72
CA MET A 699 14.11 -22.69 24.31
C MET A 699 13.85 -23.00 25.79
N ASP A 700 14.91 -23.11 26.58
CA ASP A 700 14.89 -23.69 27.94
C ASP A 700 14.13 -22.84 28.97
N ASN A 701 13.80 -21.58 28.65
CA ASN A 701 13.04 -20.65 29.50
C ASN A 701 11.67 -20.33 28.87
N THR A 702 11.10 -21.30 28.17
CA THR A 702 9.79 -21.20 27.51
C THR A 702 8.85 -22.27 28.03
N HIS A 703 7.66 -21.88 28.50
CA HIS A 703 6.64 -22.81 28.92
C HIS A 703 5.22 -22.21 28.90
N TRP A 704 4.21 -23.06 28.64
CA TRP A 704 2.81 -22.67 28.77
C TRP A 704 2.39 -22.58 30.24
N TYR A 705 2.64 -23.63 31.02
CA TYR A 705 2.37 -23.62 32.47
C TYR A 705 3.52 -22.96 33.22
N HIS A 706 3.28 -21.81 33.87
CA HIS A 706 4.31 -21.08 34.63
C HIS A 706 4.97 -21.93 35.73
N THR A 707 4.25 -22.93 36.26
CA THR A 707 4.71 -23.86 37.31
C THR A 707 5.79 -24.84 36.85
N GLU A 708 5.98 -25.00 35.54
CA GLU A 708 7.00 -25.91 34.97
C GLU A 708 8.23 -25.16 34.44
N LEU A 709 8.27 -23.83 34.60
CA LEU A 709 9.50 -23.04 34.48
C LEU A 709 10.50 -23.44 35.58
N ASN A 710 11.79 -23.22 35.32
CA ASN A 710 12.85 -23.50 36.28
C ASN A 710 12.65 -22.66 37.56
N GLU A 711 12.60 -23.31 38.74
CA GLU A 711 12.45 -22.65 40.04
C GLU A 711 13.48 -21.54 40.32
N ASN A 712 14.66 -21.61 39.68
CA ASN A 712 15.74 -20.62 39.80
C ASN A 712 15.64 -19.48 38.77
N ASN A 713 14.75 -19.60 37.78
CA ASN A 713 14.46 -18.58 36.77
C ASN A 713 12.93 -18.49 36.52
N PRO A 714 12.13 -18.11 37.54
CA PRO A 714 10.69 -17.94 37.38
C PRO A 714 10.37 -16.76 36.46
N LYS A 715 9.15 -16.73 35.90
CA LYS A 715 8.71 -15.60 35.06
C LYS A 715 8.80 -14.25 35.79
N ALA A 716 8.88 -13.15 35.04
CA ALA A 716 8.75 -11.81 35.60
C ALA A 716 7.35 -11.62 36.20
N ILE A 717 7.29 -10.97 37.37
CA ILE A 717 6.02 -10.54 37.98
C ILE A 717 5.44 -9.44 37.10
N GLN A 718 4.16 -9.56 36.75
CA GLN A 718 3.41 -8.59 35.95
C GLN A 718 2.94 -7.41 36.83
N TYR A 719 2.95 -6.19 36.29
CA TYR A 719 2.60 -4.97 37.02
C TYR A 719 1.68 -4.06 36.21
N SER A 720 0.53 -3.67 36.77
CA SER A 720 -0.26 -2.57 36.21
C SER A 720 0.25 -1.23 36.74
N ILE A 721 0.35 -0.22 35.89
CA ILE A 721 0.84 1.11 36.22
C ILE A 721 -0.32 2.10 36.20
N ASP A 722 -0.54 2.78 37.31
CA ASP A 722 -1.62 3.78 37.42
C ASP A 722 -1.22 5.17 36.88
N HIS A 723 -2.20 6.07 36.82
CA HIS A 723 -2.03 7.44 36.33
C HIS A 723 -1.05 8.32 37.15
N GLU A 724 -0.62 7.91 38.35
CA GLU A 724 0.48 8.55 39.09
C GLU A 724 1.85 7.85 38.88
N GLY A 725 1.90 6.76 38.12
CA GLY A 725 3.10 5.96 37.86
C GLY A 725 3.42 4.94 38.96
N VAL A 726 2.47 4.65 39.85
CA VAL A 726 2.63 3.62 40.89
C VAL A 726 2.42 2.24 40.27
N LYS A 727 3.30 1.31 40.64
CA LYS A 727 3.33 -0.07 40.11
C LYS A 727 2.58 -0.99 41.06
N HIS A 728 1.51 -1.58 40.59
CA HIS A 728 0.70 -2.54 41.34
C HIS A 728 1.04 -3.95 40.87
N ALA A 729 1.65 -4.74 41.76
CA ALA A 729 1.98 -6.13 41.45
C ALA A 729 0.69 -6.92 41.22
N MET A 730 0.60 -7.59 40.08
CA MET A 730 -0.52 -8.46 39.77
C MET A 730 -0.36 -9.80 40.49
N PRO A 731 -1.45 -10.43 40.96
CA PRO A 731 -1.40 -11.80 41.41
C PRO A 731 -1.14 -12.73 40.21
N GLU A 732 -0.67 -13.94 40.48
CA GLU A 732 -0.55 -14.98 39.46
C GLU A 732 -1.95 -15.33 38.92
N TYR A 733 -2.15 -15.22 37.61
CA TYR A 733 -3.45 -15.40 36.95
C TYR A 733 -3.30 -16.18 35.64
N SER A 734 -4.41 -16.75 35.17
CA SER A 734 -4.54 -17.37 33.85
C SER A 734 -6.02 -17.34 33.41
N TYR A 735 -6.37 -17.99 32.31
CA TYR A 735 -7.73 -18.08 31.77
C TYR A 735 -7.91 -19.40 31.02
N ALA A 736 -9.15 -19.89 30.86
CA ALA A 736 -9.40 -21.17 30.18
C ALA A 736 -8.86 -21.19 28.74
N THR A 737 -8.86 -20.03 28.07
CA THR A 737 -8.39 -19.85 26.69
C THR A 737 -6.88 -19.61 26.58
N PHE A 738 -6.07 -20.00 27.58
CA PHE A 738 -4.64 -19.70 27.75
C PHE A 738 -3.76 -19.77 26.48
N TYR A 739 -4.09 -20.62 25.49
CA TYR A 739 -3.43 -20.63 24.17
C TYR A 739 -3.48 -19.30 23.41
N ASP A 740 -4.44 -18.43 23.71
CA ASP A 740 -4.55 -17.12 23.09
C ASP A 740 -3.54 -16.11 23.66
N GLY A 741 -2.97 -16.30 24.87
CA GLY A 741 -2.03 -15.31 25.42
C GLY A 741 -1.06 -15.71 26.54
N ASP A 742 -1.25 -16.83 27.24
CA ASP A 742 -0.49 -17.14 28.48
C ASP A 742 0.82 -17.91 28.27
N LEU A 743 1.45 -17.82 27.09
CA LEU A 743 2.79 -18.37 26.89
C LEU A 743 3.82 -17.54 27.68
N ASN A 744 4.68 -18.22 28.43
CA ASN A 744 5.79 -17.60 29.14
C ASN A 744 7.09 -17.90 28.40
N VAL A 745 7.81 -16.86 27.93
CA VAL A 745 9.03 -17.01 27.09
C VAL A 745 10.02 -15.88 27.35
N SER A 746 11.32 -16.15 27.21
CA SER A 746 12.39 -15.15 27.31
C SER A 746 12.69 -14.48 25.96
N SER A 747 13.21 -13.24 25.95
CA SER A 747 13.54 -12.56 24.68
C SER A 747 14.62 -13.30 23.89
N HIS A 748 15.55 -13.94 24.59
CA HIS A 748 16.57 -14.81 23.99
C HIS A 748 15.96 -16.04 23.30
N ASP A 749 14.98 -16.72 23.93
CA ASP A 749 14.36 -17.91 23.36
C ASP A 749 13.38 -17.57 22.22
N LEU A 750 12.58 -16.51 22.37
CA LEU A 750 11.70 -16.03 21.31
C LEU A 750 12.49 -15.63 20.05
N SER A 751 13.71 -15.11 20.22
CA SER A 751 14.61 -14.81 19.10
C SER A 751 14.96 -16.05 18.27
N LYS A 752 15.15 -17.21 18.91
CA LYS A 752 15.47 -18.48 18.21
C LYS A 752 14.29 -18.93 17.34
N LEU A 753 13.07 -18.80 17.86
CA LEU A 753 11.84 -19.09 17.11
C LEU A 753 11.67 -18.11 15.93
N LEU A 754 11.87 -16.80 16.16
CA LEU A 754 11.74 -15.80 15.10
C LEU A 754 12.77 -16.01 13.99
N ILE A 755 14.04 -16.30 14.33
CA ILE A 755 15.08 -16.70 13.35
C ILE A 755 14.64 -17.98 12.62
N ALA A 756 14.10 -18.98 13.33
CA ALA A 756 13.64 -20.23 12.70
C ALA A 756 12.57 -19.96 11.63
N ILE A 757 11.61 -19.07 11.91
CA ILE A 757 10.55 -18.70 10.95
C ILE A 757 11.11 -17.84 9.81
N ALA A 758 11.95 -16.84 10.11
CA ALA A 758 12.62 -16.02 9.10
C ALA A 758 13.51 -16.82 8.13
N ASN A 759 14.09 -17.92 8.61
CA ASN A 759 14.96 -18.83 7.86
C ASN A 759 14.22 -20.11 7.44
N ASN A 760 12.99 -19.98 6.94
CA ASN A 760 12.21 -21.04 6.29
C ASN A 760 12.08 -22.35 7.11
N GLY A 761 11.93 -22.20 8.43
CA GLY A 761 11.73 -23.27 9.41
C GLY A 761 13.01 -23.85 10.02
N MET A 762 14.17 -23.20 9.86
CA MET A 762 15.50 -23.65 10.30
C MET A 762 16.15 -22.70 11.32
N TYR A 763 16.58 -23.23 12.46
CA TYR A 763 17.51 -22.56 13.37
C TYR A 763 18.71 -23.45 13.64
N GLU A 764 19.92 -22.95 13.41
CA GLU A 764 21.13 -23.77 13.29
C GLU A 764 20.87 -24.98 12.35
N ASP A 765 21.15 -26.20 12.79
CA ASP A 765 20.88 -27.45 12.07
C ASP A 765 19.47 -28.05 12.35
N VAL A 766 18.62 -27.35 13.10
CA VAL A 766 17.31 -27.86 13.58
C VAL A 766 16.17 -27.34 12.70
N ARG A 767 15.32 -28.25 12.21
CA ARG A 767 14.10 -27.94 11.46
C ARG A 767 12.84 -28.14 12.30
N ILE A 768 12.00 -27.10 12.40
CA ILE A 768 10.68 -27.17 13.07
C ILE A 768 9.49 -27.21 12.09
N LEU A 769 9.66 -26.69 10.87
CA LEU A 769 8.70 -26.70 9.77
C LEU A 769 9.45 -26.85 8.43
N ARG A 770 8.80 -27.32 7.37
CA ARG A 770 9.34 -27.20 6.00
C ARG A 770 9.09 -25.79 5.47
N GLU A 771 9.94 -25.38 4.54
CA GLU A 771 9.88 -24.08 3.85
C GLU A 771 8.49 -23.76 3.27
N ALA A 772 7.91 -24.66 2.47
CA ALA A 772 6.57 -24.49 1.90
C ALA A 772 5.44 -24.32 2.95
N SER A 773 5.67 -24.76 4.19
CA SER A 773 4.70 -24.59 5.28
C SER A 773 4.90 -23.30 6.04
N VAL A 774 6.13 -22.79 6.13
CA VAL A 774 6.39 -21.41 6.59
C VAL A 774 5.82 -20.42 5.58
N GLU A 775 6.06 -20.63 4.29
CA GLU A 775 5.45 -19.86 3.20
C GLU A 775 3.92 -19.89 3.30
N LYS A 776 3.31 -21.06 3.50
CA LYS A 776 1.84 -21.19 3.70
C LYS A 776 1.35 -20.58 5.02
N MET A 777 2.14 -20.61 6.09
CA MET A 777 1.79 -20.03 7.40
C MET A 777 1.77 -18.50 7.32
N LEU A 778 2.75 -17.93 6.61
CA LEU A 778 2.93 -16.49 6.52
C LEU A 778 2.10 -15.85 5.39
N SER A 779 1.95 -16.48 4.23
CA SER A 779 1.19 -15.92 3.10
C SER A 779 -0.26 -15.58 3.45
N ALA A 780 -0.85 -14.60 2.75
CA ALA A 780 -2.24 -14.19 2.90
C ALA A 780 -3.21 -15.40 2.83
N GLN A 781 -3.90 -15.68 3.93
CA GLN A 781 -4.87 -16.77 4.05
C GLN A 781 -6.34 -16.28 3.92
N SER A 782 -6.54 -14.99 3.68
CA SER A 782 -7.83 -14.29 3.56
C SER A 782 -7.73 -13.12 2.57
N ASN A 783 -8.84 -12.81 1.88
CA ASN A 783 -8.99 -11.64 0.99
C ASN A 783 -10.04 -10.64 1.53
N VAL A 784 -10.45 -10.76 2.79
CA VAL A 784 -11.49 -9.91 3.39
C VAL A 784 -10.95 -8.48 3.56
N PHE A 785 -11.74 -7.50 3.10
CA PHE A 785 -11.34 -6.10 3.04
C PHE A 785 -11.74 -5.36 4.35
N ASN A 786 -10.79 -5.20 5.28
CA ASN A 786 -10.86 -4.21 6.38
C ASN A 786 -9.57 -4.05 7.23
N ILE A 787 -8.40 -4.56 6.81
CA ILE A 787 -7.12 -4.44 7.54
C ILE A 787 -6.00 -4.13 6.53
N PRO A 788 -4.98 -3.28 6.84
CA PRO A 788 -3.94 -2.92 5.88
C PRO A 788 -2.90 -4.03 5.67
N TYR A 789 -2.86 -4.96 6.62
CA TYR A 789 -1.88 -6.01 6.77
C TYR A 789 -2.37 -7.32 6.12
N GLN A 790 -1.45 -8.12 5.54
CA GLN A 790 -1.81 -9.46 5.08
C GLN A 790 -1.92 -10.40 6.28
N GLN A 791 -3.05 -11.11 6.41
CA GLN A 791 -3.26 -12.06 7.49
C GLN A 791 -2.84 -13.48 7.08
N GLY A 792 -1.76 -13.98 7.70
CA GLY A 792 -1.38 -15.39 7.71
C GLY A 792 -2.13 -16.19 8.77
N VAL A 793 -1.60 -17.36 9.15
CA VAL A 793 -2.10 -18.21 10.24
C VAL A 793 -1.62 -17.62 11.57
N PHE A 794 -2.38 -16.73 12.21
CA PHE A 794 -1.96 -15.93 13.39
C PHE A 794 -0.63 -15.15 13.26
N TRP A 795 -0.14 -14.92 12.04
CA TRP A 795 0.96 -13.99 11.76
C TRP A 795 0.41 -12.87 10.87
N TYR A 796 0.76 -11.61 11.15
CA TYR A 796 0.44 -10.50 10.25
C TYR A 796 1.65 -10.14 9.38
N TRP A 797 1.40 -9.55 8.21
CA TRP A 797 2.39 -8.80 7.43
C TRP A 797 2.00 -7.34 7.29
N ASP A 798 2.84 -6.45 7.78
CA ASP A 798 2.77 -5.02 7.50
C ASP A 798 3.89 -4.67 6.51
N GLY A 799 3.52 -4.58 5.23
CA GLY A 799 4.45 -4.51 4.10
C GLY A 799 5.55 -5.57 4.18
N SER A 800 6.78 -5.15 4.44
CA SER A 800 7.97 -6.02 4.53
C SER A 800 8.16 -6.68 5.91
N PHE A 801 7.40 -6.29 6.93
CA PHE A 801 7.50 -6.83 8.28
C PHE A 801 6.48 -7.94 8.51
N PHE A 802 6.90 -9.07 9.05
CA PHE A 802 5.98 -10.04 9.67
C PHE A 802 6.22 -10.13 11.17
N GLY A 803 5.21 -10.50 11.94
CA GLY A 803 5.33 -10.56 13.39
C GLY A 803 4.04 -10.80 14.15
N HIS A 804 4.10 -10.50 15.45
CA HIS A 804 2.93 -10.41 16.32
C HIS A 804 3.24 -9.50 17.52
N ASN A 805 2.22 -8.79 18.02
CA ASN A 805 2.28 -8.03 19.27
C ASN A 805 1.52 -8.76 20.38
N GLY A 806 1.79 -8.41 21.63
CA GLY A 806 1.21 -9.05 22.81
C GLY A 806 0.90 -8.04 23.88
N GLY A 807 -0.37 -7.93 24.23
CA GLY A 807 -0.83 -7.29 25.46
C GLY A 807 -1.59 -8.31 26.28
N ASP A 808 -1.47 -8.21 27.59
CA ASP A 808 -2.26 -8.90 28.60
C ASP A 808 -2.16 -8.06 29.89
N PRO A 809 -3.06 -8.20 30.88
CA PRO A 809 -2.96 -7.44 32.13
C PRO A 809 -1.55 -7.53 32.77
N GLY A 810 -0.91 -6.37 32.95
CA GLY A 810 0.44 -6.25 33.51
C GLY A 810 1.59 -6.70 32.60
N THR A 811 1.41 -6.85 31.28
CA THR A 811 2.50 -7.17 30.32
C THR A 811 2.35 -6.44 28.99
N HIS A 812 3.49 -6.17 28.35
CA HIS A 812 3.58 -5.70 26.97
C HIS A 812 4.70 -6.46 26.24
N ALA A 813 4.43 -6.89 25.01
CA ALA A 813 5.38 -7.58 24.15
C ALA A 813 5.22 -7.18 22.68
N SER A 814 6.33 -7.09 21.96
CA SER A 814 6.34 -6.96 20.50
C SER A 814 7.42 -7.85 19.88
N MET A 815 7.10 -8.40 18.70
CA MET A 815 7.99 -9.25 17.91
C MET A 815 7.76 -8.95 16.43
N SER A 816 8.78 -8.44 15.75
CA SER A 816 8.72 -8.15 14.31
C SER A 816 10.02 -8.55 13.61
N TYR A 817 9.91 -8.90 12.32
CA TYR A 817 11.04 -9.19 11.45
C TYR A 817 10.77 -8.65 10.04
N ASN A 818 11.68 -7.81 9.53
CA ASN A 818 11.66 -7.32 8.17
C ASN A 818 12.38 -8.31 7.25
N LYS A 819 11.69 -8.88 6.26
CA LYS A 819 12.28 -9.90 5.36
C LYS A 819 13.36 -9.35 4.41
N GLU A 820 13.31 -8.06 4.10
CA GLU A 820 14.14 -7.44 3.05
C GLU A 820 15.46 -6.91 3.63
N THR A 821 15.41 -6.19 4.75
CA THR A 821 16.60 -5.80 5.52
C THR A 821 17.13 -6.93 6.42
N LYS A 822 16.36 -8.02 6.53
CA LYS A 822 16.63 -9.19 7.38
C LYS A 822 16.90 -8.82 8.84
N THR A 823 16.09 -7.91 9.36
CA THR A 823 16.28 -7.35 10.70
C THR A 823 15.05 -7.61 11.56
N GLY A 824 15.26 -8.21 12.72
CA GLY A 824 14.21 -8.47 13.71
C GLY A 824 14.40 -7.71 15.01
N VAL A 825 13.30 -7.35 15.66
CA VAL A 825 13.28 -6.71 16.98
C VAL A 825 12.25 -7.42 17.86
N ILE A 826 12.67 -7.71 19.09
CA ILE A 826 11.82 -8.22 20.17
C ILE A 826 11.97 -7.28 21.37
N ILE A 827 10.84 -6.88 21.95
CA ILE A 827 10.76 -6.13 23.22
C ILE A 827 9.74 -6.81 24.12
N LEU A 828 10.15 -7.20 25.32
CA LEU A 828 9.30 -7.76 26.37
C LEU A 828 9.35 -6.85 27.60
N ALA A 829 8.20 -6.58 28.21
CA ALA A 829 8.04 -5.73 29.37
C ALA A 829 7.06 -6.35 30.36
N ASN A 830 7.37 -6.30 31.66
CA ASN A 830 6.46 -6.79 32.71
C ASN A 830 5.58 -5.68 33.30
N GLY A 831 5.05 -4.82 32.44
CA GLY A 831 4.00 -3.88 32.84
C GLY A 831 3.30 -3.19 31.67
N GLU A 832 2.16 -2.59 31.99
CA GLU A 832 1.31 -1.79 31.08
C GLU A 832 0.67 -0.62 31.84
N ASP A 833 0.15 0.37 31.11
CA ASP A 833 -0.58 1.51 31.64
C ASP A 833 -1.97 1.70 30.98
N PHE A 834 -2.56 0.63 30.44
CA PHE A 834 -3.86 0.64 29.78
C PHE A 834 -5.02 0.54 30.78
N ILE A 835 -4.91 -0.33 31.79
CA ILE A 835 -6.02 -0.61 32.74
C ILE A 835 -6.23 0.56 33.71
N HIS A 836 -5.15 1.25 34.10
CA HIS A 836 -5.16 2.29 35.14
C HIS A 836 -4.36 3.56 34.80
N GLY A 837 -3.68 3.60 33.66
CA GLY A 837 -2.79 4.70 33.27
C GLY A 837 -3.35 5.55 32.14
N LYS A 838 -2.55 5.76 31.09
CA LYS A 838 -2.84 6.72 30.02
C LYS A 838 -2.67 6.18 28.60
N ASP A 839 -2.33 4.90 28.45
CA ASP A 839 -2.00 4.29 27.15
C ASP A 839 -0.79 4.98 26.47
N GLU A 840 0.19 5.43 27.27
CA GLU A 840 1.38 6.16 26.78
C GLU A 840 2.59 5.22 26.54
N ILE A 841 2.66 4.04 27.18
CA ILE A 841 3.86 3.18 27.17
C ILE A 841 4.20 2.67 25.76
N ASP A 842 3.24 2.19 24.98
CA ASP A 842 3.46 1.67 23.62
C ASP A 842 4.13 2.72 22.71
N SER A 843 3.63 3.96 22.77
CA SER A 843 4.16 5.10 22.02
C SER A 843 5.62 5.43 22.41
N GLN A 844 5.94 5.29 23.70
CA GLN A 844 7.30 5.49 24.21
C GLN A 844 8.24 4.33 23.84
N LEU A 845 7.76 3.08 23.86
CA LEU A 845 8.54 1.90 23.45
C LEU A 845 8.90 1.92 21.95
N ASN A 846 8.06 2.50 21.09
CA ASN A 846 8.39 2.71 19.68
C ASN A 846 9.69 3.54 19.47
N VAL A 847 10.06 4.42 20.42
CA VAL A 847 11.30 5.22 20.34
C VAL A 847 12.55 4.35 20.49
N ILE A 848 12.55 3.39 21.42
CA ILE A 848 13.65 2.43 21.58
C ILE A 848 13.60 1.37 20.46
N ALA A 849 12.42 0.91 20.04
CA ALA A 849 12.25 -0.01 18.92
C ALA A 849 12.88 0.51 17.62
N SER A 850 12.64 1.78 17.28
CA SER A 850 13.29 2.48 16.15
C SER A 850 14.81 2.42 16.20
N SER A 851 15.39 2.63 17.40
CA SER A 851 16.85 2.59 17.60
C SER A 851 17.43 1.17 17.51
N LEU A 852 16.69 0.18 18.02
CA LEU A 852 17.02 -1.25 17.96
C LEU A 852 16.99 -1.77 16.51
N TYR A 853 15.94 -1.45 15.76
CA TYR A 853 15.82 -1.81 14.34
C TYR A 853 16.97 -1.22 13.52
N ARG A 854 17.25 0.08 13.66
CA ARG A 854 18.35 0.77 12.97
C ARG A 854 19.72 0.16 13.27
N TYR A 855 19.96 -0.35 14.48
CA TYR A 855 21.18 -1.08 14.79
C TYR A 855 21.30 -2.40 14.00
N GLY A 856 20.21 -3.16 13.88
CA GLY A 856 20.16 -4.41 13.11
C GLY A 856 20.39 -4.21 11.62
N VAL A 857 19.78 -3.18 11.02
CA VAL A 857 19.99 -2.80 9.60
C VAL A 857 21.45 -2.39 9.34
N GLN A 858 22.07 -1.65 10.25
CA GLN A 858 23.47 -1.21 10.13
C GLN A 858 24.49 -2.32 10.41
N TYR A 859 24.10 -3.43 11.04
CA TYR A 859 25.03 -4.44 11.53
C TYR A 859 25.87 -5.09 10.41
N PRO A 860 25.32 -5.45 9.23
CA PRO A 860 26.10 -6.03 8.13
C PRO A 860 27.11 -5.06 7.54
N ALA A 861 26.82 -3.76 7.50
CA ALA A 861 27.75 -2.75 6.98
C ALA A 861 28.98 -2.56 7.91
N LYS A 862 28.77 -2.63 9.23
CA LYS A 862 29.85 -2.48 10.24
C LYS A 862 30.82 -3.66 10.34
N ASN A 863 30.48 -4.80 9.74
CA ASN A 863 31.24 -6.05 9.81
C ASN A 863 31.80 -6.50 8.44
N LYS A 864 31.70 -5.65 7.41
CA LYS A 864 32.41 -5.78 6.13
C LYS A 864 33.78 -5.08 6.18
#